data_AF-A0A521AR88-F1
#
_entry.id   AF-A0A521AR88-F1
#
_cell.length_a   1.000
_cell.length_b   1.000
_cell.length_c   1.000
_cell.angle_alpha   90.00
_cell.angle_beta   90.00
_cell.angle_gamma   90.00
#
_symmetry.space_group_name_H-M   'P 1'
#
loop_
_entity.id
_entity.type
_entity.pdbx_description
1 polymer ?
#
loop_
_entity_poly.entity_id
_entity_poly.type
_entity_poly.pdbx_seq_one_letter_code
_entity_poly.pdbx_strand_id
1 'polypeptide(L)'
;MSTENPIPENEFERLAALKRYNILDTLPDHAFDDATKLVSYICGVPIAHISFIDESRQWFKSEIGIGVSEVPRDISFCKYTIMESKMIEINDTFLNDRFKDDPNVTGGFKVRFYAGVPLTTPDGFNIGTICAIDHVTKKLDENQRNALSIVAKHVINQLEVRTKNIELAAQKKIAERAVFAKDSFLANMSHEIRTPLNAIIGFTDLLAQTELDETQRDYIESVQIAGENLLLIVNDILDLSKIESGNLTIDSEPFNLKKTLKHVYNLLKVKAHKEVEFNLFLDADMPDMVIGDQGRLNQILVNLIGNALKFTHDGDVTVSVKKIEETEDHYSLRFSVKDTGIGIPEDKLNSIFERFTQAEESTTRRFGGTGLGLNIVKQLIELQKSEIQVKSKEGRGSEFSFVLSYKKADAKVDSVKTISKNELGNLKILLCEDNVLNQKLAKSVVQNFGFELDIAENGEEGIELLSKNNYDLVLMDLQMPIKDGYQTTEYIRNEMKSDVPIIAMTAHSLVGEQERCYKVGMNAYVPKPFKQAVLLKAIKTVMSQDADHGRRRIIDFSILDEMACGSPDFRKEMIDLFLDKIPSQTAQLEEAFKNEDHDTVKKLAHNMKSSLDIFMLTDLTNCLSTIEEEASLGEFTSESADKINILHCGIEETVKILKEL
;
A
#
# COMPACT_ATOMS: atom_id res chain seq x y z
N MET A 1 6.09 -11.62 -72.46
CA MET A 1 4.92 -12.00 -71.65
C MET A 1 5.16 -11.45 -70.27
N SER A 2 4.31 -10.54 -69.83
CA SER A 2 4.30 -9.91 -68.52
C SER A 2 4.23 -11.00 -67.44
N THR A 3 5.36 -11.31 -66.80
CA THR A 3 5.42 -12.20 -65.65
C THR A 3 4.86 -11.45 -64.44
N GLU A 4 3.54 -11.42 -64.32
CA GLU A 4 2.87 -10.99 -63.09
C GLU A 4 3.38 -11.86 -61.95
N ASN A 5 3.89 -11.23 -60.89
CA ASN A 5 4.29 -11.93 -59.68
C ASN A 5 3.07 -12.65 -59.09
N PRO A 6 3.20 -13.91 -58.68
CA PRO A 6 2.07 -14.64 -58.14
C PRO A 6 1.72 -14.10 -56.75
N ILE A 7 0.47 -13.68 -56.58
CA ILE A 7 -0.09 -13.10 -55.35
C ILE A 7 -1.15 -14.08 -54.80
N PRO A 8 -1.15 -14.40 -53.49
CA PRO A 8 -2.23 -15.15 -52.84
C PRO A 8 -3.62 -14.54 -53.08
N GLU A 9 -4.64 -15.38 -53.25
CA GLU A 9 -6.03 -14.91 -53.45
C GLU A 9 -6.56 -14.08 -52.27
N ASN A 10 -6.06 -14.34 -51.06
CA ASN A 10 -6.42 -13.70 -49.80
C ASN A 10 -5.34 -12.71 -49.29
N GLU A 11 -4.64 -12.03 -50.20
CA GLU A 11 -3.49 -11.18 -49.86
C GLU A 11 -3.85 -10.05 -48.87
N PHE A 12 -5.04 -9.45 -49.00
CA PHE A 12 -5.46 -8.37 -48.11
C PHE A 12 -5.60 -8.84 -46.66
N GLU A 13 -6.30 -9.96 -46.46
CA GLU A 13 -6.51 -10.56 -45.14
C GLU A 13 -5.20 -11.11 -44.55
N ARG A 14 -4.35 -11.71 -45.40
CA ARG A 14 -3.02 -12.19 -45.01
C ARG A 14 -2.12 -11.06 -44.51
N LEU A 15 -2.09 -9.93 -45.20
CA LEU A 15 -1.33 -8.75 -44.78
C LEU A 15 -1.89 -8.15 -43.49
N ALA A 16 -3.22 -8.15 -43.30
CA ALA A 16 -3.84 -7.75 -42.03
C ALA A 16 -3.43 -8.69 -40.88
N ALA A 17 -3.42 -10.01 -41.13
CA ALA A 17 -2.97 -11.00 -40.16
C ALA A 17 -1.47 -10.82 -39.81
N LEU A 18 -0.61 -10.56 -40.79
CA LEU A 18 0.81 -10.28 -40.55
C LEU A 18 1.01 -9.01 -39.69
N LYS A 19 0.29 -7.93 -40.01
CA LYS A 19 0.36 -6.67 -39.25
C LYS A 19 -0.07 -6.84 -37.80
N ARG A 20 -1.01 -7.74 -37.49
CA ARG A 20 -1.47 -8.03 -36.11
C ARG A 20 -0.33 -8.42 -35.17
N TYR A 21 0.72 -9.08 -35.67
CA TYR A 21 1.85 -9.53 -34.84
C TYR A 21 2.92 -8.46 -34.63
N ASN A 22 2.87 -7.31 -35.32
CA ASN A 22 3.88 -6.24 -35.24
C ASN A 22 5.33 -6.78 -35.30
N ILE A 23 5.57 -7.77 -36.17
CA ILE A 23 6.84 -8.52 -36.19
C ILE A 23 7.85 -7.96 -37.21
N LEU A 24 7.39 -7.25 -38.23
CA LEU A 24 8.23 -6.63 -39.25
C LEU A 24 9.08 -5.49 -38.65
N ASP A 25 10.30 -5.31 -39.16
CA ASP A 25 11.24 -4.26 -38.74
C ASP A 25 11.58 -4.27 -37.24
N THR A 26 11.44 -5.42 -36.58
CA THR A 26 11.79 -5.58 -35.16
C THR A 26 13.22 -6.09 -34.98
N LEU A 27 13.84 -5.77 -33.84
CA LEU A 27 15.17 -6.26 -33.48
C LEU A 27 15.26 -7.81 -33.55
N PRO A 28 16.46 -8.38 -33.77
CA PRO A 28 16.68 -9.82 -33.70
C PRO A 28 16.14 -10.43 -32.41
N ASP A 29 15.67 -11.66 -32.49
CA ASP A 29 15.01 -12.34 -31.38
C ASP A 29 15.58 -13.75 -31.23
N HIS A 30 16.23 -13.99 -30.09
CA HIS A 30 16.98 -15.21 -29.82
C HIS A 30 16.15 -16.48 -29.99
N ALA A 31 14.84 -16.42 -29.72
CA ALA A 31 13.97 -17.58 -29.87
C ALA A 31 13.82 -18.01 -31.35
N PHE A 32 13.82 -17.04 -32.27
CA PHE A 32 13.82 -17.31 -33.70
C PHE A 32 15.20 -17.74 -34.19
N ASP A 33 16.29 -17.20 -33.61
CA ASP A 33 17.65 -17.63 -33.93
C ASP A 33 17.91 -19.09 -33.60
N ASP A 34 17.41 -19.55 -32.46
CA ASP A 34 17.54 -20.95 -32.06
C ASP A 34 16.71 -21.87 -32.95
N ALA A 35 15.50 -21.45 -33.35
CA ALA A 35 14.69 -22.17 -34.32
C ALA A 35 15.37 -22.25 -35.70
N THR A 36 15.98 -21.17 -36.18
CA THR A 36 16.74 -21.15 -37.43
C THR A 36 17.97 -22.06 -37.38
N LYS A 37 18.73 -22.04 -36.27
CA LYS A 37 19.86 -22.96 -36.04
C LYS A 37 19.42 -24.41 -36.03
N LEU A 38 18.31 -24.73 -35.37
CA LEU A 38 17.74 -26.08 -35.35
C LEU A 38 17.42 -26.57 -36.77
N VAL A 39 16.84 -25.72 -37.61
CA VAL A 39 16.55 -26.09 -39.02
C VAL A 39 17.83 -26.36 -39.80
N SER A 40 18.84 -25.49 -39.70
CA SER A 40 20.14 -25.70 -40.35
C SER A 40 20.80 -27.01 -39.89
N TYR A 41 20.79 -27.28 -38.58
CA TYR A 41 21.38 -28.48 -37.99
C TYR A 41 20.64 -29.77 -38.39
N ILE A 42 19.31 -29.80 -38.26
CA ILE A 42 18.49 -30.98 -38.55
C ILE A 42 18.54 -31.34 -40.04
N CYS A 43 18.46 -30.33 -40.90
CA CYS A 43 18.52 -30.55 -42.35
C CYS A 43 19.95 -30.70 -42.85
N GLY A 44 20.96 -30.37 -42.03
CA GLY A 44 22.38 -30.36 -42.40
C GLY A 44 22.65 -29.44 -43.59
N VAL A 45 22.08 -28.23 -43.57
CA VAL A 45 22.16 -27.27 -44.69
C VAL A 45 22.92 -26.01 -44.28
N PRO A 46 23.67 -25.39 -45.20
CA PRO A 46 24.45 -24.18 -44.90
C PRO A 46 23.59 -22.92 -44.79
N ILE A 47 22.36 -22.95 -45.35
CA ILE A 47 21.47 -21.79 -45.36
C ILE A 47 20.12 -22.17 -44.75
N ALA A 48 19.69 -21.42 -43.73
CA ALA A 48 18.36 -21.56 -43.12
C ALA A 48 17.85 -20.19 -42.67
N HIS A 49 16.53 -19.98 -42.69
CA HIS A 49 15.96 -18.72 -42.23
C HIS A 49 14.50 -18.84 -41.83
N ILE A 50 14.08 -17.91 -40.97
CA ILE A 50 12.68 -17.56 -40.71
C ILE A 50 12.43 -16.16 -41.26
N SER A 51 11.41 -16.02 -42.08
CA SER A 51 11.08 -14.76 -42.72
C SER A 51 9.58 -14.50 -42.77
N PHE A 52 9.22 -13.22 -42.84
CA PHE A 52 7.85 -12.76 -43.03
C PHE A 52 7.75 -12.00 -44.34
N ILE A 53 6.63 -12.13 -45.04
CA ILE A 53 6.48 -11.59 -46.40
C ILE A 53 5.39 -10.55 -46.41
N ASP A 54 5.75 -9.30 -46.70
CA ASP A 54 4.79 -8.21 -46.89
C ASP A 54 4.43 -8.03 -48.38
N GLU A 55 3.84 -6.88 -48.73
CA GLU A 55 3.43 -6.56 -50.11
C GLU A 55 4.61 -6.46 -51.09
N SER A 56 5.79 -6.06 -50.61
CA SER A 56 6.93 -5.65 -51.46
C SER A 56 8.21 -6.44 -51.20
N ARG A 57 8.40 -6.96 -49.98
CA ARG A 57 9.65 -7.61 -49.55
C ARG A 57 9.41 -8.87 -48.72
N GLN A 58 10.42 -9.73 -48.73
CA GLN A 58 10.63 -10.76 -47.74
C GLN A 58 11.61 -10.21 -46.70
N TRP A 59 11.16 -10.11 -45.46
CA TRP A 59 11.96 -9.63 -44.34
C TRP A 59 12.43 -10.81 -43.48
N PHE A 60 13.73 -10.94 -43.27
CA PHE A 60 14.32 -12.03 -42.49
C PHE A 60 14.31 -11.67 -41.01
N LYS A 61 13.51 -12.41 -40.23
CA LYS A 61 13.48 -12.29 -38.77
C LYS A 61 14.74 -12.92 -38.15
N SER A 62 15.19 -14.01 -38.76
CA SER A 62 16.39 -14.75 -38.38
C SER A 62 16.95 -15.48 -39.60
N GLU A 63 18.27 -15.48 -39.76
CA GLU A 63 18.92 -16.09 -40.91
C GLU A 63 20.28 -16.70 -40.55
N ILE A 64 20.67 -17.73 -41.30
CA ILE A 64 22.01 -18.31 -41.33
C ILE A 64 22.40 -18.42 -42.80
N GLY A 65 23.55 -17.86 -43.16
CA GLY A 65 24.19 -18.03 -44.46
C GLY A 65 23.67 -17.12 -45.58
N ILE A 66 22.76 -16.19 -45.29
CA ILE A 66 22.18 -15.24 -46.25
C ILE A 66 22.89 -13.88 -46.18
N GLY A 67 23.17 -13.38 -44.97
CA GLY A 67 23.94 -12.15 -44.76
C GLY A 67 23.22 -10.85 -45.15
N VAL A 68 21.90 -10.87 -45.35
CA VAL A 68 21.06 -9.70 -45.58
C VAL A 68 19.79 -9.77 -44.73
N SER A 69 19.23 -8.62 -44.35
CA SER A 69 18.03 -8.52 -43.51
C SER A 69 16.71 -8.59 -44.28
N GLU A 70 16.73 -8.32 -45.59
CA GLU A 70 15.56 -8.41 -46.45
C GLU A 70 15.94 -8.58 -47.92
N VAL A 71 14.99 -9.09 -48.72
CA VAL A 71 15.08 -9.13 -50.17
C VAL A 71 13.74 -8.72 -50.81
N PRO A 72 13.75 -8.13 -52.00
CA PRO A 72 12.54 -7.89 -52.78
C PRO A 72 11.72 -9.18 -52.99
N ARG A 73 10.39 -9.09 -52.86
CA ARG A 73 9.49 -10.26 -52.95
C ARG A 73 9.50 -10.91 -54.34
N ASP A 74 9.77 -10.14 -55.38
CA ASP A 74 9.82 -10.59 -56.78
C ASP A 74 10.97 -11.58 -57.05
N ILE A 75 12.08 -11.48 -56.33
CA ILE A 75 13.22 -12.41 -56.43
C ILE A 75 13.24 -13.47 -55.31
N SER A 76 12.18 -13.54 -54.50
CA SER A 76 12.06 -14.48 -53.38
C SER A 76 11.52 -15.84 -53.82
N PHE A 77 12.14 -16.93 -53.36
CA PHE A 77 11.58 -18.28 -53.47
C PHE A 77 10.31 -18.46 -52.63
N CYS A 78 10.26 -17.75 -51.50
CA CYS A 78 9.22 -17.90 -50.49
C CYS A 78 7.87 -17.36 -50.97
N LYS A 79 7.84 -16.54 -52.03
CA LYS A 79 6.60 -16.08 -52.69
C LYS A 79 5.70 -17.24 -53.15
N TYR A 80 6.30 -18.37 -53.55
CA TYR A 80 5.53 -19.58 -53.90
C TYR A 80 5.11 -20.37 -52.66
N THR A 81 5.96 -20.42 -51.63
CA THR A 81 5.67 -21.16 -50.39
C THR A 81 4.49 -20.58 -49.63
N ILE A 82 4.33 -19.25 -49.58
CA ILE A 82 3.17 -18.64 -48.91
C ILE A 82 1.83 -18.89 -49.64
N MET A 83 1.87 -19.35 -50.90
CA MET A 83 0.65 -19.70 -51.65
C MET A 83 0.18 -21.13 -51.40
N GLU A 84 1.05 -21.98 -50.86
CA GLU A 84 0.75 -23.40 -50.65
C GLU A 84 0.30 -23.67 -49.22
N SER A 85 -0.53 -24.69 -49.02
CA SER A 85 -0.97 -25.14 -47.69
C SER A 85 0.00 -26.12 -47.03
N LYS A 86 0.99 -26.60 -47.79
CA LYS A 86 1.97 -27.61 -47.36
C LYS A 86 3.38 -27.16 -47.72
N MET A 87 4.35 -27.83 -47.12
CA MET A 87 5.76 -27.63 -47.43
C MET A 87 6.04 -27.83 -48.92
N ILE A 88 6.83 -26.94 -49.50
CA ILE A 88 7.41 -27.07 -50.84
C ILE A 88 8.81 -27.65 -50.70
N GLU A 89 9.10 -28.77 -51.35
CA GLU A 89 10.44 -29.39 -51.42
C GLU A 89 10.88 -29.49 -52.88
N ILE A 90 12.04 -28.93 -53.20
CA ILE A 90 12.64 -28.92 -54.53
C ILE A 90 14.04 -29.51 -54.39
N ASN A 91 14.19 -30.75 -54.87
CA ASN A 91 15.44 -31.50 -54.75
C ASN A 91 16.56 -30.92 -55.62
N ASP A 92 16.17 -30.32 -56.75
CA ASP A 92 17.03 -29.77 -57.77
C ASP A 92 16.31 -28.61 -58.47
N THR A 93 16.78 -27.38 -58.24
CA THR A 93 16.18 -26.14 -58.79
C THR A 93 16.39 -25.95 -60.30
N PHE A 94 17.51 -26.40 -60.88
CA PHE A 94 17.78 -26.36 -62.33
C PHE A 94 16.82 -27.24 -63.13
N LEU A 95 16.30 -28.31 -62.52
CA LEU A 95 15.29 -29.18 -63.15
C LEU A 95 13.86 -28.68 -62.93
N ASN A 96 13.66 -27.61 -62.15
CA ASN A 96 12.33 -27.10 -61.84
C ASN A 96 11.96 -25.92 -62.76
N ASP A 97 10.91 -26.08 -63.55
CA ASP A 97 10.46 -25.06 -64.51
C ASP A 97 10.11 -23.70 -63.88
N ARG A 98 9.77 -23.65 -62.59
CA ARG A 98 9.44 -22.41 -61.89
C ARG A 98 10.67 -21.64 -61.41
N PHE A 99 11.82 -22.32 -61.21
CA PHE A 99 12.98 -21.74 -60.51
C PHE A 99 14.28 -21.78 -61.32
N LYS A 100 14.35 -22.56 -62.41
CA LYS A 100 15.57 -22.75 -63.20
C LYS A 100 16.19 -21.45 -63.73
N ASP A 101 15.35 -20.44 -64.00
CA ASP A 101 15.75 -19.13 -64.54
C ASP A 101 15.90 -18.05 -63.45
N ASP A 102 15.70 -18.40 -62.17
CA ASP A 102 15.78 -17.45 -61.05
C ASP A 102 17.23 -16.96 -60.85
N PRO A 103 17.46 -15.66 -60.58
CA PRO A 103 18.80 -15.11 -60.33
C PRO A 103 19.57 -15.82 -59.22
N ASN A 104 18.87 -16.35 -58.21
CA ASN A 104 19.48 -17.05 -57.08
C ASN A 104 19.86 -18.51 -57.42
N VAL A 105 19.42 -19.03 -58.57
CA VAL A 105 19.79 -20.37 -59.09
C VAL A 105 20.91 -20.28 -60.10
N THR A 106 20.78 -19.38 -61.07
CA THR A 106 21.72 -19.23 -62.20
C THR A 106 23.02 -18.50 -61.81
N GLY A 107 22.98 -17.71 -60.74
CA GLY A 107 24.13 -16.93 -60.27
C GLY A 107 24.22 -16.83 -58.76
N GLY A 108 23.37 -15.98 -58.15
CA GLY A 108 23.48 -15.39 -56.81
C GLY A 108 23.83 -16.37 -55.67
N PHE A 109 22.84 -16.78 -54.88
CA PHE A 109 23.05 -17.72 -53.76
C PHE A 109 23.33 -19.17 -54.19
N LYS A 110 23.37 -19.45 -55.50
CA LYS A 110 23.57 -20.80 -56.08
C LYS A 110 22.68 -21.86 -55.43
N VAL A 111 21.41 -21.53 -55.26
CA VAL A 111 20.42 -22.41 -54.62
C VAL A 111 20.21 -23.64 -55.49
N ARG A 112 20.59 -24.83 -55.01
CA ARG A 112 20.34 -26.12 -55.69
C ARG A 112 19.23 -26.94 -55.05
N PHE A 113 19.10 -26.84 -53.73
CA PHE A 113 18.02 -27.45 -52.97
C PHE A 113 17.25 -26.37 -52.20
N TYR A 114 15.93 -26.51 -52.16
CA TYR A 114 15.04 -25.63 -51.42
C TYR A 114 13.94 -26.45 -50.73
N ALA A 115 13.79 -26.27 -49.43
CA ALA A 115 12.61 -26.70 -48.68
C ALA A 115 12.05 -25.51 -47.89
N GLY A 116 10.78 -25.19 -48.10
CA GLY A 116 10.09 -24.10 -47.42
C GLY A 116 8.77 -24.57 -46.83
N VAL A 117 8.54 -24.28 -45.54
CA VAL A 117 7.26 -24.51 -44.87
C VAL A 117 6.59 -23.16 -44.63
N PRO A 118 5.30 -23.00 -44.98
CA PRO A 118 4.57 -21.78 -44.65
C PRO A 118 4.36 -21.65 -43.14
N LEU A 119 4.51 -20.43 -42.64
CA LEU A 119 4.12 -20.04 -41.29
C LEU A 119 2.65 -19.63 -41.31
N THR A 120 1.78 -20.59 -41.01
CA THR A 120 0.33 -20.42 -41.07
C THR A 120 -0.23 -20.06 -39.69
N THR A 121 -0.94 -18.95 -39.62
CA THR A 121 -1.63 -18.50 -38.41
C THR A 121 -2.83 -19.41 -38.07
N PRO A 122 -3.37 -19.38 -36.83
CA PRO A 122 -4.54 -20.19 -36.46
C PRO A 122 -5.80 -19.93 -37.29
N ASP A 123 -5.95 -18.71 -37.82
CA ASP A 123 -6.99 -18.28 -38.75
C ASP A 123 -6.72 -18.68 -40.22
N GLY A 124 -5.62 -19.39 -40.49
CA GLY A 124 -5.34 -20.02 -41.78
C GLY A 124 -4.56 -19.16 -42.77
N PHE A 125 -3.94 -18.05 -42.33
CA PHE A 125 -3.19 -17.16 -43.21
C PHE A 125 -1.69 -17.45 -43.19
N ASN A 126 -1.08 -17.57 -44.35
CA ASN A 126 0.36 -17.79 -44.51
C ASN A 126 1.12 -16.45 -44.45
N ILE A 127 1.66 -16.10 -43.30
CA ILE A 127 2.27 -14.77 -43.07
C ILE A 127 3.78 -14.73 -43.34
N GLY A 128 4.41 -15.90 -43.43
CA GLY A 128 5.85 -16.04 -43.59
C GLY A 128 6.26 -17.46 -43.93
N THR A 129 7.56 -17.73 -43.85
CA THR A 129 8.14 -19.04 -44.15
C THR A 129 9.29 -19.38 -43.21
N ILE A 130 9.50 -20.67 -43.03
CA ILE A 130 10.75 -21.24 -42.53
C ILE A 130 11.38 -22.09 -43.62
N CYS A 131 12.67 -21.89 -43.87
CA CYS A 131 13.34 -22.43 -45.04
C CYS A 131 14.67 -23.10 -44.71
N ALA A 132 14.97 -24.16 -45.45
CA ALA A 132 16.22 -24.89 -45.49
C ALA A 132 16.73 -24.92 -46.94
N ILE A 133 17.96 -24.47 -47.18
CA ILE A 133 18.53 -24.23 -48.51
C ILE A 133 19.94 -24.77 -48.59
N ASP A 134 20.27 -25.43 -49.70
CA ASP A 134 21.60 -25.99 -49.93
C ASP A 134 22.15 -25.64 -51.32
N HIS A 135 23.47 -25.59 -51.43
CA HIS A 135 24.19 -25.35 -52.69
C HIS A 135 24.36 -26.64 -53.52
N VAL A 136 23.98 -27.79 -52.96
CA VAL A 136 23.96 -29.09 -53.64
C VAL A 136 22.55 -29.66 -53.68
N THR A 137 22.31 -30.59 -54.61
CA THR A 137 21.03 -31.31 -54.67
C THR A 137 20.85 -32.15 -53.42
N LYS A 138 19.63 -32.19 -52.89
CA LYS A 138 19.32 -32.91 -51.65
C LYS A 138 17.89 -33.39 -51.68
N LYS A 139 17.57 -34.38 -50.84
CA LYS A 139 16.22 -34.85 -50.60
C LYS A 139 16.08 -35.10 -49.11
N LEU A 140 15.06 -34.51 -48.49
CA LEU A 140 14.84 -34.67 -47.06
C LEU A 140 14.28 -36.06 -46.76
N ASP A 141 14.65 -36.61 -45.60
CA ASP A 141 13.95 -37.77 -45.04
C ASP A 141 12.64 -37.35 -44.35
N GLU A 142 11.87 -38.34 -43.90
CA GLU A 142 10.58 -38.08 -43.25
C GLU A 142 10.72 -37.38 -41.89
N ASN A 143 11.79 -37.66 -41.15
CA ASN A 143 12.07 -37.03 -39.85
C ASN A 143 12.41 -35.54 -40.04
N GLN A 144 13.22 -35.20 -41.04
CA GLN A 144 13.59 -33.83 -41.39
C GLN A 144 12.36 -33.02 -41.82
N ARG A 145 11.50 -33.58 -42.68
CA ARG A 145 10.23 -32.95 -43.08
C ARG A 145 9.31 -32.69 -41.90
N ASN A 146 9.19 -33.67 -41.00
CA ASN A 146 8.37 -33.53 -39.81
C ASN A 146 8.95 -32.47 -38.86
N ALA A 147 10.27 -32.47 -38.65
CA ALA A 147 10.95 -31.50 -37.81
C ALA A 147 10.75 -30.05 -38.31
N LEU A 148 10.93 -29.79 -39.61
CA LEU A 148 10.63 -28.49 -40.24
C LEU A 148 9.18 -28.04 -39.96
N SER A 149 8.22 -28.96 -40.10
CA SER A 149 6.81 -28.69 -39.82
C SER A 149 6.53 -28.40 -38.33
N ILE A 150 7.24 -29.08 -37.42
CA ILE A 150 7.15 -28.85 -35.98
C ILE A 150 7.73 -27.48 -35.61
N VAL A 151 8.90 -27.13 -36.15
CA VAL A 151 9.53 -25.82 -35.90
C VAL A 151 8.64 -24.69 -36.45
N ALA A 152 8.06 -24.84 -37.65
CA ALA A 152 7.11 -23.88 -38.21
C ALA A 152 5.93 -23.61 -37.26
N LYS A 153 5.32 -24.68 -36.72
CA LYS A 153 4.23 -24.56 -35.74
C LYS A 153 4.70 -23.91 -34.44
N HIS A 154 5.90 -24.24 -33.97
CA HIS A 154 6.46 -23.65 -32.76
C HIS A 154 6.66 -22.13 -32.90
N VAL A 155 7.17 -21.68 -34.04
CA VAL A 155 7.35 -20.25 -34.36
C VAL A 155 6.02 -19.49 -34.32
N ILE A 156 4.96 -20.04 -34.92
CA ILE A 156 3.62 -19.43 -34.85
C ILE A 156 3.08 -19.41 -33.43
N ASN A 157 3.24 -20.50 -32.67
CA ASN A 157 2.80 -20.54 -31.27
C ASN A 157 3.52 -19.50 -30.41
N GLN A 158 4.81 -19.28 -30.62
CA GLN A 158 5.55 -18.22 -29.92
C GLN A 158 5.01 -16.82 -30.26
N LEU A 159 4.69 -16.54 -31.52
CA LEU A 159 4.06 -15.30 -31.93
C LEU A 159 2.69 -15.09 -31.26
N GLU A 160 1.86 -16.13 -31.21
CA GLU A 160 0.55 -16.09 -30.55
C GLU A 160 0.67 -15.78 -29.05
N VAL A 161 1.57 -16.48 -28.35
CA VAL A 161 1.80 -16.26 -26.91
C VAL A 161 2.30 -14.84 -26.67
N ARG A 162 3.23 -14.34 -27.49
CA ARG A 162 3.74 -12.98 -27.38
C ARG A 162 2.63 -11.94 -27.54
N THR A 163 1.81 -12.04 -28.58
CA THR A 163 0.72 -11.09 -28.83
C THR A 163 -0.29 -11.09 -27.69
N LYS A 164 -0.69 -12.27 -27.20
CA LYS A 164 -1.62 -12.40 -26.06
C LYS A 164 -1.04 -11.81 -24.78
N ASN A 165 0.26 -12.01 -24.51
CA ASN A 165 0.91 -11.44 -23.34
C ASN A 165 0.94 -9.90 -23.39
N ILE A 166 1.17 -9.31 -24.56
CA ILE A 166 1.13 -7.85 -24.74
C ILE A 166 -0.28 -7.31 -24.51
N GLU A 167 -1.30 -7.96 -25.08
CA GLU A 167 -2.70 -7.58 -24.88
C GLU A 167 -3.12 -7.69 -23.41
N LEU A 168 -2.76 -8.80 -22.75
CA LEU A 168 -3.04 -9.03 -21.34
C LEU A 168 -2.36 -7.97 -20.45
N ALA A 169 -1.10 -7.62 -20.74
CA ALA A 169 -0.40 -6.57 -20.01
C ALA A 169 -1.07 -5.20 -20.17
N ALA A 170 -1.57 -4.88 -21.37
CA ALA A 170 -2.31 -3.65 -21.62
C ALA A 170 -3.65 -3.62 -20.86
N GLN A 171 -4.41 -4.70 -20.89
CA GLN A 171 -5.67 -4.83 -20.14
C GLN A 171 -5.44 -4.74 -18.62
N LYS A 172 -4.41 -5.41 -18.10
CA LYS A 172 -4.01 -5.35 -16.69
C LYS A 172 -3.74 -3.90 -16.26
N LYS A 173 -2.97 -3.15 -17.05
CA LYS A 173 -2.66 -1.74 -16.76
C LYS A 173 -3.90 -0.83 -16.75
N ILE A 174 -4.88 -1.10 -17.62
CA ILE A 174 -6.15 -0.36 -17.63
C ILE A 174 -6.95 -0.68 -16.35
N ALA A 175 -7.05 -1.97 -15.99
CA ALA A 175 -7.74 -2.40 -14.78
C ALA A 175 -7.11 -1.80 -13.51
N GLU A 176 -5.78 -1.83 -13.38
CA GLU A 176 -5.05 -1.24 -12.26
C GLU A 176 -5.30 0.27 -12.13
N ARG A 177 -5.29 1.00 -13.25
CA ARG A 177 -5.61 2.44 -13.25
C ARG A 177 -7.05 2.72 -12.83
N ALA A 178 -8.00 1.86 -13.22
CA ALA A 178 -9.39 2.00 -12.82
C ALA A 178 -9.58 1.77 -11.31
N VAL A 179 -8.88 0.78 -10.74
CA VAL A 179 -8.88 0.52 -9.28
C VAL A 179 -8.29 1.72 -8.54
N PHE A 180 -7.12 2.20 -8.94
CA PHE A 180 -6.48 3.36 -8.31
C PHE A 180 -7.36 4.62 -8.38
N ALA A 181 -8.00 4.87 -9.54
CA ALA A 181 -8.91 6.00 -9.70
C ALA A 181 -10.15 5.88 -8.78
N LYS A 182 -10.70 4.68 -8.61
CA LYS A 182 -11.81 4.42 -7.68
C LYS A 182 -11.40 4.72 -6.24
N ASP A 183 -10.24 4.25 -5.81
CA ASP A 183 -9.76 4.44 -4.43
C ASP A 183 -9.46 5.91 -4.13
N SER A 184 -8.79 6.61 -5.05
CA SER A 184 -8.52 8.05 -4.93
C SER A 184 -9.82 8.86 -4.90
N PHE A 185 -10.81 8.51 -5.72
CA PHE A 185 -12.11 9.16 -5.72
C PHE A 185 -12.83 9.01 -4.37
N LEU A 186 -12.85 7.82 -3.79
CA LEU A 186 -13.51 7.56 -2.51
C LEU A 186 -12.81 8.29 -1.35
N ALA A 187 -11.47 8.31 -1.34
CA ALA A 187 -10.69 9.06 -0.35
C ALA A 187 -10.99 10.56 -0.42
N ASN A 188 -10.94 11.15 -1.62
CA ASN A 188 -11.21 12.58 -1.82
C ASN A 188 -12.67 12.92 -1.49
N MET A 189 -13.64 12.13 -1.94
CA MET A 189 -15.06 12.35 -1.61
C MET A 189 -15.31 12.29 -0.11
N SER A 190 -14.68 11.35 0.60
CA SER A 190 -14.82 11.29 2.06
C SER A 190 -14.31 12.56 2.73
N HIS A 191 -13.17 13.10 2.28
CA HIS A 191 -12.63 14.36 2.77
C HIS A 191 -13.59 15.55 2.52
N GLU A 192 -14.13 15.64 1.31
CA GLU A 192 -15.08 16.68 0.91
C GLU A 192 -16.41 16.59 1.66
N ILE A 193 -16.83 15.39 2.09
CA ILE A 193 -18.04 15.21 2.91
C ILE A 193 -17.74 15.48 4.39
N ARG A 194 -16.58 15.03 4.89
CA ARG A 194 -16.19 15.14 6.29
C ARG A 194 -16.02 16.58 6.74
N THR A 195 -15.42 17.42 5.90
CA THR A 195 -15.12 18.83 6.22
C THR A 195 -16.36 19.66 6.58
N PRO A 196 -17.41 19.76 5.73
CA PRO A 196 -18.62 20.50 6.07
C PRO A 196 -19.40 19.84 7.23
N LEU A 197 -19.40 18.51 7.30
CA LEU A 197 -20.12 17.77 8.34
C LEU A 197 -19.56 18.02 9.73
N ASN A 198 -18.24 18.05 9.84
CA ASN A 198 -17.59 18.36 11.09
C ASN A 198 -17.73 19.83 11.49
N ALA A 199 -17.77 20.76 10.52
CA ALA A 199 -18.09 22.15 10.81
C ALA A 199 -19.50 22.26 11.41
N ILE A 200 -20.48 21.55 10.85
CA ILE A 200 -21.84 21.47 11.40
C ILE A 200 -21.80 20.97 12.84
N ILE A 201 -21.12 19.85 13.12
CA ILE A 201 -21.00 19.29 14.47
C ILE A 201 -20.32 20.28 15.44
N GLY A 202 -19.21 20.89 15.02
CA GLY A 202 -18.48 21.86 15.83
C GLY A 202 -19.31 23.11 16.17
N PHE A 203 -20.07 23.65 15.20
CA PHE A 203 -20.97 24.78 15.48
C PHE A 203 -22.15 24.38 16.36
N THR A 204 -22.70 23.17 16.20
CA THR A 204 -23.73 22.67 17.10
C THR A 204 -23.21 22.42 18.53
N ASP A 205 -21.96 21.97 18.69
CA ASP A 205 -21.30 21.85 20.00
C ASP A 205 -21.13 23.21 20.68
N LEU A 206 -20.77 24.25 19.91
CA LEU A 206 -20.67 25.61 20.41
C LEU A 206 -22.05 26.17 20.80
N LEU A 207 -23.07 25.94 19.98
CA LEU A 207 -24.43 26.36 20.29
C LEU A 207 -24.96 25.65 21.54
N ALA A 208 -24.68 24.35 21.71
CA ALA A 208 -25.05 23.57 22.88
C ALA A 208 -24.50 24.14 24.20
N GLN A 209 -23.41 24.93 24.14
CA GLN A 209 -22.78 25.60 25.29
C GLN A 209 -23.36 26.99 25.60
N THR A 210 -24.31 27.47 24.80
CA THR A 210 -25.02 28.74 25.04
C THR A 210 -26.31 28.56 25.84
N GLU A 211 -26.94 29.65 26.27
CA GLU A 211 -28.29 29.60 26.84
C GLU A 211 -29.29 29.24 25.73
N LEU A 212 -29.86 28.04 25.83
CA LEU A 212 -30.82 27.49 24.89
C LEU A 212 -32.13 27.18 25.60
N ASP A 213 -33.25 27.38 24.91
CA ASP A 213 -34.52 26.82 25.35
C ASP A 213 -34.59 25.31 25.08
N GLU A 214 -35.59 24.63 25.66
CA GLU A 214 -35.76 23.17 25.57
C GLU A 214 -35.92 22.70 24.12
N THR A 215 -36.62 23.47 23.28
CA THR A 215 -36.85 23.14 21.86
C THR A 215 -35.57 23.31 21.02
N GLN A 216 -34.81 24.38 21.28
CA GLN A 216 -33.53 24.63 20.62
C GLN A 216 -32.49 23.57 20.99
N ARG A 217 -32.48 23.12 22.25
CA ARG A 217 -31.61 22.02 22.69
C ARG A 217 -31.93 20.72 21.96
N ASP A 218 -33.21 20.36 21.84
CA ASP A 218 -33.64 19.17 21.11
C ASP A 218 -33.25 19.23 19.61
N TYR A 219 -33.36 20.41 18.98
CA TYR A 219 -32.92 20.60 17.58
C TYR A 219 -31.41 20.44 17.42
N ILE A 220 -30.62 21.03 18.32
CA ILE A 220 -29.16 20.92 18.28
C ILE A 220 -28.71 19.47 18.48
N GLU A 221 -29.29 18.78 19.47
CA GLU A 221 -29.00 17.36 19.73
C GLU A 221 -29.37 16.48 18.52
N SER A 222 -30.51 16.75 17.88
CA SER A 222 -30.92 16.04 16.66
C SER A 222 -29.95 16.25 15.49
N VAL A 223 -29.46 17.48 15.30
CA VAL A 223 -28.47 17.79 14.24
C VAL A 223 -27.13 17.14 14.55
N GLN A 224 -26.69 17.14 15.80
CA GLN A 224 -25.46 16.45 16.22
C GLN A 224 -25.55 14.94 15.96
N ILE A 225 -26.64 14.30 16.38
CA ILE A 225 -26.89 12.87 16.15
C ILE A 225 -26.89 12.55 14.65
N ALA A 226 -27.56 13.36 13.83
CA ALA A 226 -27.57 13.19 12.39
C ALA A 226 -26.17 13.34 11.78
N GLY A 227 -25.39 14.31 12.26
CA GLY A 227 -24.02 14.55 11.82
C GLY A 227 -23.07 13.39 12.15
N GLU A 228 -23.09 12.93 13.40
CA GLU A 228 -22.30 11.79 13.85
C GLU A 228 -22.65 10.49 13.11
N ASN A 229 -23.94 10.26 12.88
CA ASN A 229 -24.40 9.11 12.10
C ASN A 229 -23.86 9.17 10.66
N LEU A 230 -23.89 10.34 10.01
CA LEU A 230 -23.37 10.46 8.64
C LEU A 230 -21.85 10.25 8.59
N LEU A 231 -21.10 10.69 9.60
CA LEU A 231 -19.65 10.40 9.71
C LEU A 231 -19.37 8.90 9.82
N LEU A 232 -20.17 8.17 10.61
CA LEU A 232 -20.06 6.71 10.71
C LEU A 232 -20.26 6.05 9.34
N ILE A 233 -21.28 6.46 8.58
CA ILE A 233 -21.54 5.93 7.22
C ILE A 233 -20.37 6.19 6.29
N VAL A 234 -19.84 7.41 6.29
CA VAL A 234 -18.71 7.80 5.44
C VAL A 234 -17.46 7.00 5.79
N ASN A 235 -17.19 6.81 7.08
CA ASN A 235 -16.05 6.01 7.54
C ASN A 235 -16.23 4.53 7.18
N ASP A 236 -17.43 3.97 7.32
CA ASP A 236 -17.73 2.58 6.94
C ASP A 236 -17.47 2.34 5.44
N ILE A 237 -17.85 3.29 4.57
CA ILE A 237 -17.59 3.22 3.13
C ILE A 237 -16.09 3.26 2.83
N LEU A 238 -15.34 4.12 3.53
CA LEU A 238 -13.90 4.19 3.38
C LEU A 238 -13.19 2.92 3.85
N ASP A 239 -13.56 2.40 5.02
CA ASP A 239 -12.98 1.17 5.56
C ASP A 239 -13.23 0.00 4.60
N LEU A 240 -14.43 -0.10 4.02
CA LEU A 240 -14.73 -1.09 2.98
C LEU A 240 -13.80 -0.96 1.76
N SER A 241 -13.57 0.27 1.27
CA SER A 241 -12.67 0.53 0.14
C SER A 241 -11.22 0.15 0.46
N LYS A 242 -10.75 0.43 1.68
CA LYS A 242 -9.40 0.06 2.13
C LYS A 242 -9.22 -1.45 2.27
N ILE A 243 -10.26 -2.15 2.72
CA ILE A 243 -10.20 -3.61 2.81
C ILE A 243 -10.22 -4.25 1.42
N GLU A 244 -11.05 -3.75 0.49
CA GLU A 244 -11.10 -4.25 -0.89
C GLU A 244 -9.75 -4.12 -1.63
N SER A 245 -9.02 -3.04 -1.37
CA SER A 245 -7.70 -2.79 -1.97
C SER A 245 -6.56 -3.52 -1.26
N GLY A 246 -6.82 -4.21 -0.15
CA GLY A 246 -5.80 -4.87 0.67
C GLY A 246 -4.89 -3.91 1.44
N ASN A 247 -5.22 -2.62 1.46
CA ASN A 247 -4.42 -1.55 2.09
C ASN A 247 -4.78 -1.31 3.56
N LEU A 248 -5.68 -2.12 4.15
CA LEU A 248 -6.00 -2.01 5.56
C LEU A 248 -4.95 -2.74 6.42
N THR A 249 -4.16 -1.98 7.16
CA THR A 249 -3.22 -2.50 8.15
C THR A 249 -3.87 -2.56 9.53
N ILE A 250 -3.48 -3.57 10.33
CA ILE A 250 -3.83 -3.67 11.75
C ILE A 250 -2.67 -3.09 12.52
N ASP A 251 -2.91 -1.98 13.22
CA ASP A 251 -1.88 -1.33 14.01
C ASP A 251 -1.62 -2.13 15.30
N SER A 252 -0.38 -2.16 15.77
CA SER A 252 0.01 -2.94 16.94
C SER A 252 0.59 -2.03 18.01
N GLU A 253 -0.27 -1.54 18.90
CA GLU A 253 0.12 -0.64 19.98
C GLU A 253 -0.23 -1.24 21.35
N PRO A 254 0.55 -0.96 22.41
CA PRO A 254 0.18 -1.33 23.78
C PRO A 254 -1.05 -0.53 24.23
N PHE A 255 -2.13 -1.22 24.62
CA PHE A 255 -3.32 -0.56 25.16
C PHE A 255 -3.92 -1.33 26.34
N ASN A 256 -4.71 -0.62 27.15
CA ASN A 256 -5.38 -1.22 28.30
C ASN A 256 -6.73 -1.81 27.91
N LEU A 257 -6.81 -3.14 27.79
CA LEU A 257 -7.99 -3.85 27.30
C LEU A 257 -9.20 -3.67 28.21
N LYS A 258 -9.02 -3.76 29.55
CA LYS A 258 -10.13 -3.57 30.50
C LYS A 258 -10.72 -2.17 30.43
N LYS A 259 -9.89 -1.13 30.32
CA LYS A 259 -10.34 0.26 30.17
C LYS A 259 -11.10 0.45 28.86
N THR A 260 -10.59 -0.11 27.76
CA THR A 260 -11.24 -0.06 26.45
C THR A 260 -12.63 -0.69 26.48
N LEU A 261 -12.76 -1.91 27.02
CA LEU A 261 -14.05 -2.61 27.14
C LEU A 261 -15.06 -1.85 28.01
N LYS A 262 -14.60 -1.30 29.15
CA LYS A 262 -15.43 -0.45 30.01
C LYS A 262 -15.85 0.84 29.31
N HIS A 263 -14.97 1.43 28.51
CA HIS A 263 -15.28 2.63 27.75
C HIS A 263 -16.37 2.39 26.71
N VAL A 264 -16.24 1.33 25.89
CA VAL A 264 -17.26 0.95 24.90
C VAL A 264 -18.61 0.64 25.58
N TYR A 265 -18.58 -0.09 26.70
CA TYR A 265 -19.78 -0.36 27.49
C TYR A 265 -20.46 0.93 27.96
N ASN A 266 -19.71 1.86 28.58
CA ASN A 266 -20.29 3.11 29.06
C ASN A 266 -20.86 3.97 27.93
N LEU A 267 -20.18 3.98 26.77
CA LEU A 267 -20.62 4.72 25.59
C LEU A 267 -21.97 4.21 25.06
N LEU A 268 -22.14 2.88 25.00
CA LEU A 268 -23.36 2.27 24.43
C LEU A 268 -24.49 2.11 25.44
N LYS A 269 -24.18 2.14 26.74
CA LYS A 269 -25.20 2.10 27.81
C LYS A 269 -26.22 3.22 27.69
N VAL A 270 -25.82 4.39 27.21
CA VAL A 270 -26.73 5.54 26.98
C VAL A 270 -27.73 5.26 25.87
N LYS A 271 -27.39 4.37 24.92
CA LYS A 271 -28.26 3.97 23.80
C LYS A 271 -29.21 2.82 24.15
N ALA A 272 -29.09 2.21 25.32
CA ALA A 272 -29.98 1.12 25.75
C ALA A 272 -31.37 1.67 26.10
N HIS A 273 -32.42 0.97 25.68
CA HIS A 273 -33.79 1.25 26.13
C HIS A 273 -33.92 1.01 27.64
N LYS A 274 -34.86 1.70 28.29
CA LYS A 274 -35.06 1.61 29.75
C LYS A 274 -35.43 0.19 30.20
N GLU A 275 -36.07 -0.57 29.31
CA GLU A 275 -36.50 -1.94 29.52
C GLU A 275 -35.42 -2.99 29.19
N VAL A 276 -34.23 -2.59 28.73
CA VAL A 276 -33.15 -3.51 28.35
C VAL A 276 -32.04 -3.52 29.40
N GLU A 277 -31.77 -4.68 29.99
CA GLU A 277 -30.62 -4.87 30.87
C GLU A 277 -29.33 -5.03 30.05
N PHE A 278 -28.40 -4.09 30.17
CA PHE A 278 -27.12 -4.13 29.46
C PHE A 278 -25.97 -4.52 30.40
N ASN A 279 -25.39 -5.70 30.18
CA ASN A 279 -24.42 -6.35 31.07
C ASN A 279 -23.04 -6.53 30.41
N LEU A 280 -21.98 -6.34 31.20
CA LEU A 280 -20.58 -6.60 30.80
C LEU A 280 -19.94 -7.60 31.77
N PHE A 281 -19.55 -8.76 31.25
CA PHE A 281 -18.82 -9.78 31.98
C PHE A 281 -17.38 -9.88 31.48
N LEU A 282 -16.44 -9.56 32.36
CA LEU A 282 -15.01 -9.69 32.11
C LEU A 282 -14.46 -10.80 33.00
N ASP A 283 -13.67 -11.68 32.41
CA ASP A 283 -12.99 -12.73 33.14
C ASP A 283 -11.93 -12.16 34.11
N ALA A 284 -11.79 -12.79 35.28
CA ALA A 284 -10.90 -12.30 36.34
C ALA A 284 -9.43 -12.38 35.92
N ASP A 285 -9.08 -13.44 35.18
CA ASP A 285 -7.73 -13.75 34.72
C ASP A 285 -7.36 -13.07 33.39
N MET A 286 -8.18 -12.10 32.94
CA MET A 286 -7.94 -11.35 31.71
C MET A 286 -6.80 -10.34 31.90
N PRO A 287 -5.87 -10.21 30.94
CA PRO A 287 -4.79 -9.23 30.99
C PRO A 287 -5.31 -7.79 30.97
N ASP A 288 -4.60 -6.90 31.66
CA ASP A 288 -4.90 -5.46 31.65
C ASP A 288 -4.30 -4.78 30.43
N MET A 289 -3.07 -5.15 30.05
CA MET A 289 -2.31 -4.56 28.95
C MET A 289 -2.06 -5.62 27.88
N VAL A 290 -2.32 -5.26 26.63
CA VAL A 290 -2.10 -6.11 25.46
C VAL A 290 -1.59 -5.26 24.30
N ILE A 291 -0.89 -5.87 23.34
CA ILE A 291 -0.47 -5.20 22.10
C ILE A 291 -1.44 -5.58 20.98
N GLY A 292 -2.03 -4.58 20.33
CA GLY A 292 -2.91 -4.75 19.18
C GLY A 292 -3.61 -3.45 18.80
N ASP A 293 -4.65 -3.55 17.98
CA ASP A 293 -5.36 -2.38 17.45
C ASP A 293 -6.61 -2.05 18.30
N GLN A 294 -6.46 -1.07 19.19
CA GLN A 294 -7.57 -0.59 20.03
C GLN A 294 -8.74 -0.05 19.17
N GLY A 295 -8.44 0.63 18.07
CA GLY A 295 -9.42 1.27 17.20
C GLY A 295 -10.31 0.25 16.51
N ARG A 296 -9.71 -0.80 15.93
CA ARG A 296 -10.45 -1.88 15.25
C ARG A 296 -11.24 -2.73 16.21
N LEU A 297 -10.70 -3.00 17.41
CA LEU A 297 -11.47 -3.66 18.46
C LEU A 297 -12.72 -2.84 18.84
N ASN A 298 -12.56 -1.53 19.03
CA ASN A 298 -13.69 -0.64 19.32
C ASN A 298 -14.73 -0.68 18.19
N GLN A 299 -14.29 -0.62 16.94
CA GLN A 299 -15.17 -0.66 15.78
C GLN A 299 -15.97 -1.96 15.71
N ILE A 300 -15.32 -3.11 15.95
CA ILE A 300 -16.00 -4.41 16.01
C ILE A 300 -17.08 -4.41 17.09
N LEU A 301 -16.72 -3.99 18.30
CA LEU A 301 -17.63 -4.02 19.45
C LEU A 301 -18.79 -3.03 19.31
N VAL A 302 -18.53 -1.82 18.84
CA VAL A 302 -19.57 -0.80 18.62
C VAL A 302 -20.60 -1.27 17.61
N ASN A 303 -20.18 -1.92 16.52
CA ASN A 303 -21.08 -2.46 15.52
C ASN A 303 -21.92 -3.62 16.06
N LEU A 304 -21.31 -4.58 16.75
CA LEU A 304 -22.02 -5.75 17.28
C LEU A 304 -22.98 -5.37 18.43
N ILE A 305 -22.50 -4.61 19.41
CA ILE A 305 -23.31 -4.18 20.56
C ILE A 305 -24.38 -3.19 20.13
N GLY A 306 -24.05 -2.28 19.19
CA GLY A 306 -25.01 -1.35 18.62
C GLY A 306 -26.17 -2.08 17.94
N ASN A 307 -25.90 -3.13 17.17
CA ASN A 307 -26.95 -3.98 16.59
C ASN A 307 -27.76 -4.71 17.68
N ALA A 308 -27.10 -5.30 18.66
CA ALA A 308 -27.78 -6.00 19.76
C ALA A 308 -28.77 -5.09 20.51
N LEU A 309 -28.34 -3.88 20.89
CA LEU A 309 -29.19 -2.90 21.59
C LEU A 309 -30.33 -2.38 20.70
N LYS A 310 -30.07 -2.20 19.40
CA LYS A 310 -31.05 -1.71 18.43
C LYS A 310 -32.18 -2.70 18.16
N PHE A 311 -31.89 -3.99 18.16
CA PHE A 311 -32.85 -5.06 17.84
C PHE A 311 -33.47 -5.72 19.08
N THR A 312 -33.12 -5.25 20.28
CA THR A 312 -33.68 -5.71 21.56
C THR A 312 -34.50 -4.59 22.18
N HIS A 313 -35.81 -4.80 22.33
CA HIS A 313 -36.72 -3.81 22.93
C HIS A 313 -37.01 -4.09 24.40
N ASP A 314 -37.03 -5.37 24.78
CA ASP A 314 -37.26 -5.87 26.13
C ASP A 314 -36.36 -7.09 26.33
N GLY A 315 -35.76 -7.22 27.51
CA GLY A 315 -34.84 -8.32 27.85
C GLY A 315 -33.40 -7.88 28.13
N ASP A 316 -32.41 -8.68 27.73
CA ASP A 316 -31.00 -8.45 28.07
C ASP A 316 -30.06 -8.46 26.86
N VAL A 317 -29.05 -7.60 26.94
CA VAL A 317 -27.88 -7.60 26.07
C VAL A 317 -26.65 -7.80 26.93
N THR A 318 -25.89 -8.85 26.63
CA THR A 318 -24.76 -9.30 27.41
C THR A 318 -23.49 -9.34 26.57
N VAL A 319 -22.48 -8.60 26.99
CA VAL A 319 -21.12 -8.65 26.42
C VAL A 319 -20.25 -9.47 27.36
N SER A 320 -19.58 -10.50 26.83
CA SER A 320 -18.67 -11.34 27.60
C SER A 320 -17.31 -11.46 26.93
N VAL A 321 -16.25 -11.33 27.74
CA VAL A 321 -14.87 -11.52 27.29
C VAL A 321 -14.20 -12.55 28.20
N LYS A 322 -13.72 -13.64 27.62
CA LYS A 322 -13.13 -14.78 28.35
C LYS A 322 -11.75 -15.13 27.82
N LYS A 323 -10.81 -15.45 28.71
CA LYS A 323 -9.51 -15.99 28.29
C LYS A 323 -9.69 -17.46 27.95
N ILE A 324 -9.38 -17.84 26.71
CA ILE A 324 -9.43 -19.25 26.27
C ILE A 324 -8.08 -19.92 26.51
N GLU A 325 -7.02 -19.24 26.10
CA GLU A 325 -5.67 -19.79 26.08
C GLU A 325 -4.65 -18.68 26.36
N GLU A 326 -3.55 -19.06 26.99
CA GLU A 326 -2.41 -18.21 27.25
C GLU A 326 -1.15 -19.00 26.89
N THR A 327 -0.39 -18.48 25.93
CA THR A 327 0.92 -19.01 25.55
C THR A 327 2.03 -18.17 26.19
N GLU A 328 3.31 -18.44 25.91
CA GLU A 328 4.41 -17.60 26.41
C GLU A 328 4.26 -16.15 25.93
N ASP A 329 3.93 -15.95 24.64
CA ASP A 329 3.92 -14.62 24.00
C ASP A 329 2.53 -14.04 23.72
N HIS A 330 1.44 -14.82 23.79
CA HIS A 330 0.11 -14.38 23.38
C HIS A 330 -1.01 -14.75 24.36
N TYR A 331 -2.09 -13.96 24.30
CA TYR A 331 -3.38 -14.22 24.92
C TYR A 331 -4.45 -14.46 23.85
N SER A 332 -5.19 -15.56 23.95
CA SER A 332 -6.36 -15.83 23.10
C SER A 332 -7.63 -15.50 23.86
N LEU A 333 -8.36 -14.47 23.42
CA LEU A 333 -9.54 -13.95 24.11
C LEU A 333 -10.79 -14.16 23.27
N ARG A 334 -11.79 -14.83 23.86
CA ARG A 334 -13.13 -14.97 23.28
C ARG A 334 -13.95 -13.73 23.59
N PHE A 335 -14.48 -13.11 22.55
CA PHE A 335 -15.51 -12.08 22.67
C PHE A 335 -16.85 -12.69 22.29
N SER A 336 -17.90 -12.41 23.05
CA SER A 336 -19.27 -12.76 22.71
C SER A 336 -20.23 -11.62 23.05
N VAL A 337 -21.08 -11.27 22.10
CA VAL A 337 -22.19 -10.33 22.26
C VAL A 337 -23.47 -11.11 22.05
N LYS A 338 -24.27 -11.21 23.11
CA LYS A 338 -25.53 -11.95 23.13
C LYS A 338 -26.68 -11.00 23.39
N ASP A 339 -27.77 -11.17 22.66
CA ASP A 339 -29.02 -10.44 22.85
C ASP A 339 -30.21 -11.40 22.96
N THR A 340 -31.31 -10.92 23.54
CA THR A 340 -32.61 -11.60 23.57
C THR A 340 -33.64 -10.98 22.62
N GLY A 341 -33.17 -10.30 21.57
CA GLY A 341 -34.00 -9.55 20.64
C GLY A 341 -34.77 -10.42 19.65
N ILE A 342 -35.13 -9.82 18.50
CA ILE A 342 -35.95 -10.48 17.45
C ILE A 342 -35.30 -11.74 16.87
N GLY A 343 -33.98 -11.89 16.99
CA GLY A 343 -33.22 -12.96 16.36
C GLY A 343 -33.23 -12.88 14.82
N ILE A 344 -32.40 -13.73 14.23
CA ILE A 344 -32.15 -13.84 12.79
C ILE A 344 -32.63 -15.23 12.31
N PRO A 345 -33.45 -15.31 11.25
CA PRO A 345 -33.86 -16.55 10.59
C PRO A 345 -32.68 -17.36 10.03
N GLU A 346 -32.81 -18.69 10.02
CA GLU A 346 -31.72 -19.62 9.64
C GLU A 346 -31.29 -19.48 8.17
N ASP A 347 -32.23 -19.19 7.28
CA ASP A 347 -32.00 -18.94 5.85
C ASP A 347 -31.19 -17.66 5.57
N LYS A 348 -31.10 -16.75 6.55
CA LYS A 348 -30.41 -15.45 6.42
C LYS A 348 -29.05 -15.40 7.11
N LEU A 349 -28.68 -16.40 7.90
CA LEU A 349 -27.43 -16.39 8.69
C LEU A 349 -26.16 -16.22 7.85
N ASN A 350 -26.16 -16.69 6.60
CA ASN A 350 -25.02 -16.53 5.71
C ASN A 350 -25.02 -15.17 5.00
N SER A 351 -26.19 -14.60 4.72
CA SER A 351 -26.33 -13.37 3.93
C SER A 351 -26.22 -12.10 4.77
N ILE A 352 -26.37 -12.16 6.10
CA ILE A 352 -26.18 -10.99 7.00
C ILE A 352 -24.77 -10.39 6.95
N PHE A 353 -23.77 -11.15 6.49
CA PHE A 353 -22.40 -10.69 6.32
C PHE A 353 -22.11 -10.17 4.91
N GLU A 354 -23.06 -10.26 3.98
CA GLU A 354 -22.94 -9.71 2.63
C GLU A 354 -23.19 -8.20 2.61
N ARG A 355 -22.66 -7.53 1.57
CA ARG A 355 -22.70 -6.08 1.44
C ARG A 355 -24.11 -5.58 1.11
N PHE A 356 -24.55 -4.54 1.80
CA PHE A 356 -25.85 -3.90 1.60
C PHE A 356 -27.04 -4.84 1.81
N THR A 357 -26.80 -6.02 2.40
CA THR A 357 -27.84 -6.99 2.67
C THR A 357 -28.50 -6.68 4.01
N GLN A 358 -29.82 -6.59 4.00
CA GLN A 358 -30.64 -6.34 5.19
C GLN A 358 -31.68 -7.44 5.34
N ALA A 359 -31.94 -7.86 6.58
CA ALA A 359 -32.80 -9.00 6.83
C ALA A 359 -34.26 -8.79 6.41
N GLU A 360 -34.82 -7.57 6.40
CA GLU A 360 -36.18 -7.29 5.87
C GLU A 360 -36.40 -5.85 5.37
N GLU A 361 -37.16 -5.67 4.28
CA GLU A 361 -37.69 -4.36 3.81
C GLU A 361 -38.60 -3.66 4.84
N SER A 362 -39.20 -4.40 5.78
CA SER A 362 -40.07 -3.86 6.83
C SER A 362 -39.27 -3.16 7.96
N THR A 363 -38.06 -3.66 8.24
CA THR A 363 -37.14 -3.12 9.27
C THR A 363 -36.45 -1.83 8.84
N THR A 364 -36.32 -1.58 7.53
CA THR A 364 -35.69 -0.38 6.96
C THR A 364 -36.45 0.91 7.31
N ARG A 365 -37.78 0.85 7.41
CA ARG A 365 -38.62 2.00 7.78
C ARG A 365 -38.59 2.37 9.27
N ARG A 366 -38.18 1.44 10.13
CA ARG A 366 -38.24 1.60 11.59
C ARG A 366 -36.88 1.73 12.26
N PHE A 367 -35.82 1.14 11.69
CA PHE A 367 -34.54 1.00 12.38
C PHE A 367 -33.31 1.54 11.65
N GLY A 368 -33.33 1.83 10.34
CA GLY A 368 -32.28 2.56 9.58
C GLY A 368 -30.83 2.02 9.66
N GLY A 369 -30.15 1.74 8.55
CA GLY A 369 -28.74 1.32 8.58
C GLY A 369 -28.13 1.14 7.19
N THR A 370 -26.80 1.13 7.11
CA THR A 370 -26.06 0.99 5.83
C THR A 370 -25.99 -0.44 5.30
N GLY A 371 -26.18 -1.44 6.17
CA GLY A 371 -25.93 -2.85 5.83
C GLY A 371 -24.44 -3.17 5.65
N LEU A 372 -23.53 -2.30 6.12
CA LEU A 372 -22.08 -2.49 5.99
C LEU A 372 -21.42 -2.98 7.29
N GLY A 373 -22.00 -2.67 8.46
CA GLY A 373 -21.37 -2.92 9.75
C GLY A 373 -20.96 -4.37 10.00
N LEU A 374 -21.82 -5.36 9.71
CA LEU A 374 -21.47 -6.78 9.90
C LEU A 374 -20.44 -7.28 8.87
N ASN A 375 -20.47 -6.78 7.63
CA ASN A 375 -19.48 -7.09 6.63
C ASN A 375 -18.08 -6.58 7.05
N ILE A 376 -18.01 -5.34 7.53
CA ILE A 376 -16.78 -4.74 8.07
C ILE A 376 -16.27 -5.53 9.27
N VAL A 377 -17.17 -5.88 10.22
CA VAL A 377 -16.80 -6.71 11.38
C VAL A 377 -16.16 -8.03 10.93
N LYS A 378 -16.79 -8.75 9.98
CA LYS A 378 -16.26 -10.01 9.48
C LYS A 378 -14.87 -9.81 8.87
N GLN A 379 -14.70 -8.81 8.02
CA GLN A 379 -13.42 -8.54 7.37
C GLN A 379 -12.31 -8.14 8.37
N LEU A 380 -12.63 -7.32 9.38
CA LEU A 380 -11.67 -6.92 10.42
C LEU A 380 -11.21 -8.10 11.27
N ILE A 381 -12.09 -9.08 11.51
CA ILE A 381 -11.79 -10.31 12.25
C ILE A 381 -10.95 -11.25 11.37
N GLU A 382 -11.27 -11.37 10.08
CA GLU A 382 -10.50 -12.17 9.11
C GLU A 382 -9.07 -11.62 8.90
N LEU A 383 -8.90 -10.29 8.85
CA LEU A 383 -7.58 -9.64 8.81
C LEU A 383 -6.73 -9.94 10.05
N GLN A 384 -7.37 -10.20 11.18
CA GLN A 384 -6.74 -10.65 12.42
C GLN A 384 -6.63 -12.19 12.51
N LYS A 385 -6.80 -12.89 11.39
CA LYS A 385 -6.69 -14.36 11.27
C LYS A 385 -7.67 -15.13 12.17
N SER A 386 -8.85 -14.55 12.43
CA SER A 386 -9.93 -15.19 13.18
C SER A 386 -11.18 -15.31 12.31
N GLU A 387 -12.15 -16.08 12.80
CA GLU A 387 -13.49 -16.19 12.22
C GLU A 387 -14.55 -15.70 13.21
N ILE A 388 -15.64 -15.11 12.69
CA ILE A 388 -16.83 -14.75 13.46
C ILE A 388 -17.89 -15.84 13.34
N GLN A 389 -18.45 -16.25 14.47
CA GLN A 389 -19.51 -17.26 14.57
C GLN A 389 -20.80 -16.59 15.02
N VAL A 390 -21.92 -16.97 14.41
CA VAL A 390 -23.25 -16.52 14.79
C VAL A 390 -24.12 -17.71 15.20
N LYS A 391 -24.81 -17.58 16.32
CA LYS A 391 -25.87 -18.49 16.76
C LYS A 391 -27.12 -17.68 17.01
N SER A 392 -28.19 -17.97 16.32
CA SER A 392 -29.39 -17.17 16.43
C SER A 392 -30.63 -18.00 16.15
N LYS A 393 -31.74 -17.61 16.78
CA LYS A 393 -33.06 -18.17 16.50
C LYS A 393 -34.10 -17.05 16.55
N GLU A 394 -34.94 -16.99 15.52
CA GLU A 394 -36.02 -16.02 15.43
C GLU A 394 -36.92 -16.06 16.69
N GLY A 395 -37.17 -14.88 17.26
CA GLY A 395 -37.89 -14.64 18.51
C GLY A 395 -37.15 -15.02 19.80
N ARG A 396 -35.87 -15.42 19.73
CA ARG A 396 -35.06 -15.80 20.92
C ARG A 396 -33.73 -15.04 21.04
N GLY A 397 -33.45 -14.13 20.11
CA GLY A 397 -32.22 -13.35 20.05
C GLY A 397 -31.07 -14.02 19.30
N SER A 398 -29.91 -13.37 19.36
CA SER A 398 -28.70 -13.76 18.65
C SER A 398 -27.45 -13.72 19.55
N GLU A 399 -26.45 -14.51 19.21
CA GLU A 399 -25.13 -14.51 19.83
C GLU A 399 -24.06 -14.47 18.73
N PHE A 400 -23.26 -13.41 18.73
CA PHE A 400 -22.08 -13.27 17.87
C PHE A 400 -20.82 -13.49 18.71
N SER A 401 -19.95 -14.42 18.29
CA SER A 401 -18.71 -14.71 19.02
C SER A 401 -17.52 -14.87 18.10
N PHE A 402 -16.34 -14.44 18.54
CA PHE A 402 -15.08 -14.49 17.80
C PHE A 402 -13.89 -14.57 18.78
N VAL A 403 -12.70 -14.90 18.29
CA VAL A 403 -11.49 -15.10 19.12
C VAL A 403 -10.35 -14.27 18.58
N LEU A 404 -9.89 -13.27 19.32
CA LEU A 404 -8.72 -12.48 18.93
C LEU A 404 -7.50 -12.89 19.74
N SER A 405 -6.36 -12.96 19.07
CA SER A 405 -5.05 -13.22 19.68
C SER A 405 -4.31 -11.91 19.84
N TYR A 406 -3.90 -11.60 21.07
CA TYR A 406 -3.11 -10.41 21.38
C TYR A 406 -1.74 -10.78 21.92
N LYS A 407 -0.70 -10.03 21.54
CA LYS A 407 0.64 -10.20 22.09
C LYS A 407 0.69 -9.62 23.51
N LYS A 408 1.46 -10.25 24.41
CA LYS A 408 1.66 -9.75 25.77
C LYS A 408 2.43 -8.42 25.72
N ALA A 409 2.01 -7.46 26.55
CA ALA A 409 2.73 -6.20 26.73
C ALA A 409 3.67 -6.33 27.93
N ASP A 410 4.91 -5.84 27.80
CA ASP A 410 5.84 -5.77 28.93
C ASP A 410 5.29 -4.82 30.00
N ALA A 411 5.36 -5.26 31.27
CA ALA A 411 4.69 -4.64 32.41
C ALA A 411 5.19 -3.23 32.80
N LYS A 412 6.05 -2.59 32.00
CA LYS A 412 6.61 -1.26 32.24
C LYS A 412 6.14 -0.25 31.19
N VAL A 413 4.86 0.11 31.21
CA VAL A 413 4.41 1.36 30.59
C VAL A 413 3.67 2.15 31.64
N ASP A 414 4.36 3.17 32.17
CA ASP A 414 3.88 4.06 33.21
C ASP A 414 2.52 4.67 32.86
N SER A 415 1.61 4.61 33.82
CA SER A 415 0.32 5.25 33.76
C SER A 415 0.48 6.76 33.69
N VAL A 416 0.23 7.35 32.52
CA VAL A 416 0.20 8.81 32.32
C VAL A 416 -0.83 9.43 33.27
N LYS A 417 -0.35 10.24 34.21
CA LYS A 417 -1.16 11.03 35.15
C LYS A 417 -1.95 12.11 34.38
N THR A 418 -3.26 12.14 34.58
CA THR A 418 -4.15 13.17 34.03
C THR A 418 -4.05 14.45 34.87
N ILE A 419 -3.56 15.55 34.30
CA ILE A 419 -3.38 16.85 34.99
C ILE A 419 -4.50 17.84 34.61
N SER A 420 -5.09 18.49 35.62
CA SER A 420 -6.25 19.40 35.57
C SER A 420 -6.02 20.75 34.87
N LYS A 421 -7.12 21.45 34.53
CA LYS A 421 -7.25 22.62 33.63
C LYS A 421 -6.47 23.91 33.99
N ASN A 422 -5.87 24.04 35.18
CA ASN A 422 -5.50 25.35 35.76
C ASN A 422 -3.99 25.70 35.84
N GLU A 423 -3.10 25.06 35.07
CA GLU A 423 -1.65 25.22 35.26
C GLU A 423 -0.90 26.09 34.22
N LEU A 424 -1.53 26.50 33.10
CA LEU A 424 -0.81 27.07 31.94
C LEU A 424 -0.80 28.61 31.80
N GLY A 425 -1.44 29.37 32.71
CA GLY A 425 -1.46 30.83 32.62
C GLY A 425 -2.16 31.40 31.37
N ASN A 426 -1.84 32.63 30.98
CA ASN A 426 -2.34 33.29 29.75
C ASN A 426 -1.29 33.13 28.64
N LEU A 427 -1.56 32.30 27.64
CA LEU A 427 -0.67 32.03 26.50
C LEU A 427 -1.09 32.87 25.29
N LYS A 428 -0.11 33.36 24.52
CA LYS A 428 -0.31 33.95 23.18
C LYS A 428 -0.04 32.92 22.09
N ILE A 429 -1.09 32.56 21.38
CA ILE A 429 -1.06 31.55 20.32
C ILE A 429 -1.22 32.23 18.96
N LEU A 430 -0.43 31.79 17.97
CA LEU A 430 -0.66 32.12 16.57
C LEU A 430 -1.32 30.93 15.87
N LEU A 431 -2.39 31.18 15.12
CA LEU A 431 -3.04 30.19 14.26
C LEU A 431 -2.78 30.53 12.80
N CYS A 432 -2.20 29.60 12.04
CA CYS A 432 -2.14 29.67 10.58
C CYS A 432 -3.19 28.72 10.00
N GLU A 433 -4.25 29.27 9.40
CA GLU A 433 -5.41 28.52 8.87
C GLU A 433 -6.09 29.35 7.78
N ASP A 434 -6.36 28.76 6.62
CA ASP A 434 -6.97 29.46 5.48
C ASP A 434 -8.52 29.43 5.50
N ASN A 435 -9.10 28.44 6.18
CA ASN A 435 -10.54 28.28 6.23
C ASN A 435 -11.19 29.13 7.35
N VAL A 436 -11.98 30.12 6.94
CA VAL A 436 -12.70 31.05 7.85
C VAL A 436 -13.56 30.34 8.90
N LEU A 437 -14.13 29.17 8.61
CA LEU A 437 -14.92 28.40 9.59
C LEU A 437 -14.03 27.75 10.66
N ASN A 438 -12.89 27.18 10.25
CA ASN A 438 -11.90 26.61 11.16
C ASN A 438 -11.25 27.69 12.04
N GLN A 439 -10.95 28.85 11.47
CA GLN A 439 -10.47 30.03 12.20
C GLN A 439 -11.44 30.42 13.32
N LYS A 440 -12.75 30.49 13.03
CA LYS A 440 -13.78 30.82 14.04
C LYS A 440 -13.89 29.76 15.14
N LEU A 441 -13.82 28.48 14.77
CA LEU A 441 -13.84 27.36 15.72
C LEU A 441 -12.62 27.40 16.65
N ALA A 442 -11.42 27.51 16.07
CA ALA A 442 -10.16 27.60 16.81
C ALA A 442 -10.15 28.80 17.76
N LYS A 443 -10.60 29.97 17.29
CA LYS A 443 -10.72 31.19 18.09
C LYS A 443 -11.63 31.00 19.30
N SER A 444 -12.82 30.45 19.10
CA SER A 444 -13.76 30.17 20.19
C SER A 444 -13.16 29.18 21.21
N VAL A 445 -12.55 28.10 20.73
CA VAL A 445 -11.94 27.07 21.58
C VAL A 445 -10.77 27.61 22.42
N VAL A 446 -9.86 28.36 21.79
CA VAL A 446 -8.67 28.92 22.45
C VAL A 446 -9.05 30.02 23.44
N GLN A 447 -10.00 30.89 23.09
CA GLN A 447 -10.52 31.91 24.00
C GLN A 447 -11.24 31.30 25.22
N ASN A 448 -11.97 30.18 25.03
CA ASN A 448 -12.58 29.43 26.13
C ASN A 448 -11.56 28.79 27.08
N PHE A 449 -10.30 28.64 26.67
CA PHE A 449 -9.20 28.26 27.57
C PHE A 449 -8.60 29.44 28.32
N GLY A 450 -8.96 30.68 27.97
CA GLY A 450 -8.40 31.90 28.53
C GLY A 450 -7.06 32.32 27.90
N PHE A 451 -6.77 31.84 26.67
CA PHE A 451 -5.57 32.20 25.92
C PHE A 451 -5.87 33.28 24.87
N GLU A 452 -4.85 34.03 24.47
CA GLU A 452 -4.89 35.00 23.38
C GLU A 452 -4.58 34.30 22.04
N LEU A 453 -5.28 34.69 20.97
CA LEU A 453 -5.12 34.09 19.64
C LEU A 453 -5.07 35.16 18.55
N ASP A 454 -3.97 35.18 17.79
CA ASP A 454 -3.86 35.87 16.51
C ASP A 454 -4.01 34.86 15.37
N ILE A 455 -4.46 35.32 14.20
CA ILE A 455 -4.79 34.46 13.05
C ILE A 455 -4.05 34.98 11.82
N ALA A 456 -3.42 34.06 11.09
CA ALA A 456 -2.87 34.24 9.75
C ALA A 456 -3.66 33.37 8.76
N GLU A 457 -3.98 33.89 7.58
CA GLU A 457 -4.73 33.19 6.54
C GLU A 457 -3.86 32.24 5.70
N ASN A 458 -2.52 32.32 5.83
CA ASN A 458 -1.56 31.48 5.13
C ASN A 458 -0.18 31.49 5.83
N GLY A 459 0.74 30.65 5.35
CA GLY A 459 2.08 30.52 5.93
C GLY A 459 2.95 31.78 5.85
N GLU A 460 2.81 32.60 4.81
CA GLU A 460 3.61 33.82 4.62
C GLU A 460 3.21 34.90 5.64
N GLU A 461 1.90 35.10 5.82
CA GLU A 461 1.37 36.00 6.86
C GLU A 461 1.75 35.51 8.25
N GLY A 462 1.75 34.19 8.49
CA GLY A 462 2.21 33.60 9.75
C GLY A 462 3.67 33.94 10.06
N ILE A 463 4.55 33.86 9.06
CA ILE A 463 5.96 34.27 9.18
C ILE A 463 6.08 35.78 9.46
N GLU A 464 5.29 36.61 8.76
CA GLU A 464 5.30 38.06 8.99
C GLU A 464 4.87 38.41 10.42
N LEU A 465 3.82 37.76 10.95
CA LEU A 465 3.36 37.95 12.32
C LEU A 465 4.41 37.47 13.34
N LEU A 466 5.03 36.29 13.13
CA LEU A 466 6.11 35.79 13.97
C LEU A 466 7.36 36.69 13.96
N SER A 467 7.59 37.44 12.90
CA SER A 467 8.71 38.39 12.83
C SER A 467 8.46 39.69 13.61
N LYS A 468 7.18 40.05 13.83
CA LYS A 468 6.76 41.30 14.48
C LYS A 468 6.36 41.12 15.95
N ASN A 469 5.87 39.94 16.30
CA ASN A 469 5.30 39.63 17.61
C ASN A 469 5.94 38.36 18.19
N ASN A 470 5.92 38.25 19.53
CA ASN A 470 6.31 37.03 20.23
C ASN A 470 5.06 36.20 20.55
N TYR A 471 5.10 34.91 20.20
CA TYR A 471 4.07 33.93 20.49
C TYR A 471 4.66 32.76 21.29
N ASP A 472 3.87 32.20 22.19
CA ASP A 472 4.26 31.05 23.02
C ASP A 472 4.03 29.72 22.28
N LEU A 473 3.13 29.70 21.30
CA LEU A 473 2.77 28.50 20.53
C LEU A 473 2.24 28.89 19.15
N VAL A 474 2.53 28.06 18.14
CA VAL A 474 1.90 28.15 16.82
C VAL A 474 1.05 26.91 16.56
N LEU A 475 -0.20 27.11 16.16
CA LEU A 475 -1.07 26.09 15.58
C LEU A 475 -1.00 26.23 14.05
N MET A 476 -0.45 25.24 13.37
CA MET A 476 -0.09 25.33 11.95
C MET A 476 -0.92 24.38 11.10
N ASP A 477 -1.77 24.88 10.22
CA ASP A 477 -2.33 24.05 9.14
C ASP A 477 -1.22 23.55 8.21
N LEU A 478 -1.28 22.28 7.81
CA LEU A 478 -0.38 21.71 6.83
C LEU A 478 -0.71 22.13 5.40
N GLN A 479 -1.99 22.33 5.08
CA GLN A 479 -2.45 22.63 3.72
C GLN A 479 -3.04 24.04 3.68
N MET A 480 -2.24 24.99 3.19
CA MET A 480 -2.66 26.39 3.00
C MET A 480 -2.20 26.89 1.62
N PRO A 481 -2.93 27.84 1.01
CA PRO A 481 -2.48 28.51 -0.21
C PRO A 481 -1.22 29.35 0.04
N ILE A 482 -0.53 29.71 -1.04
CA ILE A 482 0.70 30.53 -1.07
C ILE A 482 1.92 29.81 -0.47
N LYS A 483 1.87 29.46 0.82
CA LYS A 483 2.95 28.77 1.53
C LYS A 483 2.34 27.77 2.50
N ASP A 484 2.66 26.49 2.31
CA ASP A 484 2.10 25.39 3.10
C ASP A 484 2.74 25.28 4.48
N GLY A 485 2.16 24.48 5.39
CA GLY A 485 2.63 24.36 6.77
C GLY A 485 4.03 23.76 6.90
N TYR A 486 4.44 22.89 5.97
CA TYR A 486 5.79 22.30 5.95
C TYR A 486 6.82 23.36 5.56
N GLN A 487 6.60 24.05 4.44
CA GLN A 487 7.44 25.14 3.96
C GLN A 487 7.52 26.31 4.93
N THR A 488 6.45 26.53 5.70
CA THR A 488 6.39 27.56 6.74
C THR A 488 7.24 27.15 7.94
N THR A 489 7.10 25.91 8.40
CA THR A 489 7.89 25.37 9.52
C THR A 489 9.38 25.32 9.20
N GLU A 490 9.75 24.84 8.00
CA GLU A 490 11.16 24.83 7.56
C GLU A 490 11.76 26.24 7.56
N TYR A 491 11.01 27.25 7.14
CA TYR A 491 11.46 28.64 7.19
C TYR A 491 11.65 29.14 8.62
N ILE A 492 10.69 28.85 9.52
CA ILE A 492 10.77 29.24 10.93
C ILE A 492 12.01 28.60 11.61
N ARG A 493 12.31 27.34 11.31
CA ARG A 493 13.45 26.62 11.91
C ARG A 493 14.80 26.99 11.31
N ASN A 494 14.89 27.09 9.98
CA ASN A 494 16.18 27.28 9.29
C ASN A 494 16.57 28.75 9.12
N GLU A 495 15.62 29.59 8.68
CA GLU A 495 15.89 30.99 8.35
C GLU A 495 15.70 31.90 9.57
N MET A 496 14.58 31.77 10.28
CA MET A 496 14.31 32.57 11.49
C MET A 496 15.04 32.04 12.72
N LYS A 497 15.48 30.77 12.70
CA LYS A 497 16.10 30.07 13.84
C LYS A 497 15.29 30.21 15.13
N SER A 498 13.97 30.14 15.00
CA SER A 498 13.05 30.23 16.13
C SER A 498 12.68 28.84 16.61
N ASP A 499 12.76 28.62 17.91
CA ASP A 499 12.37 27.37 18.58
C ASP A 499 10.93 27.41 19.09
N VAL A 500 10.12 28.40 18.67
CA VAL A 500 8.72 28.51 19.07
C VAL A 500 8.02 27.16 18.85
N PRO A 501 7.31 26.61 19.84
CA PRO A 501 6.66 25.32 19.66
C PRO A 501 5.57 25.39 18.58
N ILE A 502 5.57 24.42 17.68
CA ILE A 502 4.62 24.33 16.55
C ILE A 502 3.82 23.04 16.68
N ILE A 503 2.49 23.15 16.73
CA ILE A 503 1.57 22.02 16.67
C ILE A 503 0.96 21.97 15.28
N ALA A 504 1.26 20.90 14.54
CA ALA A 504 0.64 20.63 13.25
C ALA A 504 -0.86 20.39 13.42
N MET A 505 -1.67 21.00 12.58
CA MET A 505 -3.10 20.70 12.48
C MET A 505 -3.34 20.02 11.13
N THR A 506 -3.62 18.72 11.15
CA THR A 506 -3.70 17.89 9.93
C THR A 506 -5.09 17.32 9.68
N ALA A 507 -5.59 17.36 8.45
CA ALA A 507 -6.84 16.67 8.09
C ALA A 507 -6.70 15.13 7.95
N HIS A 508 -5.47 14.61 7.94
CA HIS A 508 -5.15 13.21 7.68
C HIS A 508 -4.55 12.52 8.91
N SER A 509 -4.89 11.24 9.12
CA SER A 509 -4.22 10.36 10.09
C SER A 509 -3.43 9.25 9.37
N LEU A 510 -2.89 9.56 8.19
CA LEU A 510 -2.14 8.59 7.40
C LEU A 510 -0.81 8.27 8.10
N VAL A 511 -0.45 6.99 8.10
CA VAL A 511 0.85 6.48 8.54
C VAL A 511 1.93 7.20 7.71
N GLY A 512 2.90 7.85 8.37
CA GLY A 512 4.00 8.61 7.76
C GLY A 512 3.85 10.13 7.73
N GLU A 513 2.63 10.69 7.84
CA GLU A 513 2.45 12.16 7.86
C GLU A 513 2.95 12.77 9.18
N GLN A 514 2.76 12.05 10.29
CA GLN A 514 3.27 12.43 11.60
C GLN A 514 4.81 12.49 11.60
N GLU A 515 5.47 11.49 11.00
CA GLU A 515 6.93 11.48 10.87
C GLU A 515 7.43 12.67 10.06
N ARG A 516 6.71 13.02 8.98
CA ARG A 516 7.06 14.19 8.16
C ARG A 516 6.93 15.50 8.95
N CYS A 517 5.89 15.65 9.77
CA CYS A 517 5.72 16.83 10.64
C CYS A 517 6.89 16.98 11.63
N TYR A 518 7.31 15.87 12.25
CA TYR A 518 8.47 15.90 13.16
C TYR A 518 9.78 16.16 12.42
N LYS A 519 9.99 15.58 11.23
CA LYS A 519 11.19 15.79 10.38
C LYS A 519 11.41 17.26 10.04
N VAL A 520 10.34 18.03 9.77
CA VAL A 520 10.44 19.47 9.46
C VAL A 520 10.55 20.36 10.72
N GLY A 521 10.48 19.77 11.92
CA GLY A 521 10.71 20.47 13.19
C GLY A 521 9.45 20.91 13.94
N MET A 522 8.27 20.32 13.66
CA MET A 522 7.06 20.52 14.47
C MET A 522 7.13 19.67 15.76
N ASN A 523 6.47 20.13 16.83
CA ASN A 523 6.60 19.57 18.18
C ASN A 523 5.46 18.63 18.56
N ALA A 524 4.30 18.77 17.93
CA ALA A 524 3.18 17.85 18.06
C ALA A 524 2.27 17.95 16.83
N TYR A 525 1.25 17.11 16.79
CA TYR A 525 0.19 17.21 15.80
C TYR A 525 -1.18 17.00 16.47
N VAL A 526 -2.19 17.57 15.85
CA VAL A 526 -3.59 17.49 16.25
C VAL A 526 -4.41 17.25 14.98
N PRO A 527 -5.24 16.19 14.94
CA PRO A 527 -6.09 15.95 13.78
C PRO A 527 -7.20 17.00 13.72
N LYS A 528 -7.44 17.53 12.53
CA LYS A 528 -8.56 18.38 12.18
C LYS A 528 -9.74 17.53 11.73
N PRO A 529 -10.95 17.88 12.18
CA PRO A 529 -11.24 18.89 13.19
C PRO A 529 -10.94 18.34 14.58
N PHE A 530 -10.41 19.21 15.42
CA PHE A 530 -9.95 18.85 16.75
C PHE A 530 -11.04 19.01 17.79
N LYS A 531 -11.12 18.03 18.71
CA LYS A 531 -11.93 18.18 19.91
C LYS A 531 -11.21 19.10 20.90
N GLN A 532 -11.96 19.92 21.63
CA GLN A 532 -11.44 20.82 22.66
C GLN A 532 -10.47 20.10 23.63
N ALA A 533 -10.83 18.91 24.10
CA ALA A 533 -9.98 18.13 25.01
C ALA A 533 -8.65 17.66 24.37
N VAL A 534 -8.66 17.34 23.08
CA VAL A 534 -7.49 16.86 22.34
C VAL A 534 -6.52 18.01 22.09
N LEU A 535 -7.03 19.15 21.62
CA LEU A 535 -6.21 20.35 21.43
C LEU A 535 -5.61 20.82 22.76
N LEU A 536 -6.41 20.89 23.83
CA LEU A 536 -5.90 21.28 25.14
C LEU A 536 -4.79 20.32 25.60
N LYS A 537 -4.98 19.01 25.46
CA LYS A 537 -3.96 18.01 25.83
C LYS A 537 -2.67 18.22 25.05
N ALA A 538 -2.75 18.47 23.74
CA ALA A 538 -1.58 18.70 22.89
C ALA A 538 -0.84 19.97 23.34
N ILE A 539 -1.56 21.07 23.56
CA ILE A 539 -1.02 22.32 24.09
C ILE A 539 -0.32 22.07 25.43
N LYS A 540 -0.98 21.39 26.39
CA LYS A 540 -0.36 21.06 27.68
C LYS A 540 0.91 20.25 27.51
N THR A 541 0.89 19.25 26.63
CA THR A 541 2.01 18.34 26.44
C THR A 541 3.23 19.09 25.90
N VAL A 542 3.03 19.97 24.93
CA VAL A 542 4.11 20.76 24.34
C VAL A 542 4.61 21.84 25.31
N MET A 543 3.71 22.54 26.00
CA MET A 543 4.09 23.61 26.93
C MET A 543 4.66 23.08 28.26
N SER A 544 4.29 21.87 28.70
CA SER A 544 4.90 21.23 29.88
C SER A 544 6.28 20.64 29.57
N GLN A 545 6.66 20.53 28.30
CA GLN A 545 8.00 20.15 27.86
C GLN A 545 8.99 21.34 27.89
N ASP A 546 8.53 22.55 28.22
CA ASP A 546 9.38 23.75 28.35
C ASP A 546 10.12 23.88 29.70
N ALA A 547 10.19 22.81 30.49
CA ALA A 547 11.15 22.71 31.59
C ALA A 547 12.50 22.10 31.16
N ASP A 548 12.65 21.61 29.92
CA ASP A 548 13.91 21.03 29.45
C ASP A 548 14.03 21.14 27.91
N HIS A 549 14.47 22.31 27.45
CA HIS A 549 14.83 22.51 26.04
C HIS A 549 16.03 21.63 25.67
N GLY A 550 15.74 20.62 24.86
CA GLY A 550 16.72 19.75 24.22
C GLY A 550 16.56 18.30 24.66
N ARG A 551 15.72 17.53 23.95
CA ARG A 551 15.90 16.08 23.97
C ARG A 551 17.18 15.75 23.20
N ARG A 552 18.32 15.83 23.89
CA ARG A 552 19.47 14.97 23.61
C ARG A 552 18.93 13.54 23.61
N ARG A 553 19.23 12.74 22.59
CA ARG A 553 19.05 11.29 22.63
C ARG A 553 19.63 10.77 23.96
N ILE A 554 18.77 10.25 24.84
CA ILE A 554 19.19 9.77 26.16
C ILE A 554 19.76 8.37 25.95
N ILE A 555 21.07 8.23 26.13
CA ILE A 555 21.75 6.94 26.07
C ILE A 555 21.56 6.25 27.42
N ASP A 556 20.87 5.11 27.43
CA ASP A 556 20.73 4.29 28.62
C ASP A 556 21.95 3.39 28.79
N PHE A 557 22.65 3.57 29.90
CA PHE A 557 23.83 2.78 30.27
C PHE A 557 23.50 1.58 31.16
N SER A 558 22.23 1.29 31.43
CA SER A 558 21.80 0.20 32.32
C SER A 558 22.44 -1.16 31.98
N ILE A 559 22.46 -1.54 30.70
CA ILE A 559 23.13 -2.76 30.23
C ILE A 559 24.64 -2.71 30.45
N LEU A 560 25.29 -1.59 30.13
CA LEU A 560 26.73 -1.40 30.32
C LEU A 560 27.12 -1.49 31.80
N ASP A 561 26.26 -0.98 32.69
CA ASP A 561 26.47 -0.97 34.13
C ASP A 561 26.26 -2.34 34.76
N GLU A 562 25.31 -3.14 34.25
CA GLU A 562 25.16 -4.54 34.60
C GLU A 562 26.35 -5.39 34.10
N MET A 563 26.84 -5.13 32.88
CA MET A 563 27.99 -5.82 32.30
C MET A 563 29.32 -5.45 32.98
N ALA A 564 29.45 -4.23 33.50
CA ALA A 564 30.69 -3.74 34.09
C ALA A 564 31.13 -4.53 35.34
N CYS A 565 30.24 -5.25 36.04
CA CYS A 565 30.54 -6.07 37.21
C CYS A 565 31.48 -5.40 38.25
N GLY A 566 31.39 -4.07 38.39
CA GLY A 566 32.23 -3.28 39.31
C GLY A 566 33.58 -2.80 38.76
N SER A 567 33.87 -2.96 37.47
CA SER A 567 35.03 -2.35 36.81
C SER A 567 34.78 -0.86 36.54
N PRO A 568 35.56 0.06 37.14
CA PRO A 568 35.34 1.50 37.00
C PRO A 568 35.66 2.05 35.60
N ASP A 569 36.49 1.35 34.82
CA ASP A 569 36.98 1.82 33.52
C ASP A 569 36.22 1.20 32.32
N PHE A 570 35.44 0.14 32.54
CA PHE A 570 34.77 -0.62 31.47
C PHE A 570 33.80 0.23 30.64
N ARG A 571 33.05 1.12 31.28
CA ARG A 571 32.12 2.03 30.58
C ARG A 571 32.88 2.94 29.61
N LYS A 572 34.03 3.46 30.04
CA LYS A 572 34.86 4.34 29.23
C LYS A 572 35.48 3.60 28.05
N GLU A 573 35.99 2.38 28.27
CA GLU A 573 36.51 1.52 27.20
C GLU A 573 35.46 1.22 26.14
N MET A 574 34.21 0.95 26.53
CA MET A 574 33.12 0.67 25.59
C MET A 574 32.67 1.92 24.83
N ILE A 575 32.66 3.09 25.48
CA ILE A 575 32.40 4.37 24.80
C ILE A 575 33.50 4.67 23.78
N ASP A 576 34.78 4.51 24.17
CA ASP A 576 35.91 4.72 23.25
C ASP A 576 35.85 3.76 22.05
N LEU A 577 35.50 2.49 22.29
CA LEU A 577 35.33 1.50 21.23
C LEU A 577 34.17 1.85 20.28
N PHE A 578 33.06 2.38 20.83
CA PHE A 578 31.93 2.86 20.03
C PHE A 578 32.33 4.05 19.16
N LEU A 579 33.01 5.04 19.76
CA LEU A 579 33.46 6.25 19.09
C LEU A 579 34.47 5.98 17.97
N ASP A 580 35.28 4.92 18.09
CA ASP A 580 36.25 4.50 17.08
C ASP A 580 35.61 3.67 15.95
N LYS A 581 34.79 2.65 16.29
CA LYS A 581 34.33 1.65 15.31
C LYS A 581 33.04 2.01 14.59
N ILE A 582 32.03 2.50 15.32
CA ILE A 582 30.67 2.67 14.76
C ILE A 582 30.63 3.71 13.62
N PRO A 583 31.27 4.89 13.73
CA PRO A 583 31.30 5.85 12.62
C PRO A 583 31.97 5.27 11.37
N SER A 584 33.09 4.55 11.53
CA SER A 584 33.79 3.92 10.40
C SER A 584 32.95 2.82 9.75
N GLN A 585 32.22 2.03 10.53
CA GLN A 585 31.35 0.97 10.01
C GLN A 585 30.12 1.54 9.30
N THR A 586 29.59 2.66 9.77
CA THR A 586 28.48 3.37 9.13
C THR A 586 28.88 3.87 7.74
N ALA A 587 30.07 4.49 7.61
CA ALA A 587 30.59 4.92 6.32
C ALA A 587 30.82 3.74 5.34
N GLN A 588 31.34 2.61 5.84
CA GLN A 588 31.51 1.39 5.04
C GLN A 588 30.17 0.79 4.61
N LEU A 589 29.15 0.85 5.47
CA LEU A 589 27.79 0.38 5.17
C LEU A 589 27.15 1.21 4.05
N GLU A 590 27.29 2.54 4.11
CA GLU A 590 26.80 3.45 3.06
C GLU A 590 27.50 3.21 1.72
N GLU A 591 28.81 2.99 1.73
CA GLU A 591 29.58 2.70 0.52
C GLU A 591 29.20 1.35 -0.08
N ALA A 592 29.06 0.30 0.75
CA ALA A 592 28.61 -1.01 0.31
C ALA A 592 27.18 -0.97 -0.27
N PHE A 593 26.29 -0.18 0.35
CA PHE A 593 24.93 0.01 -0.16
C PHE A 593 24.89 0.71 -1.52
N LYS A 594 25.70 1.77 -1.71
CA LYS A 594 25.82 2.46 -3.01
C LYS A 594 26.37 1.57 -4.13
N ASN A 595 27.19 0.59 -3.78
CA ASN A 595 27.80 -0.35 -4.70
C ASN A 595 26.95 -1.62 -4.92
N GLU A 596 25.75 -1.70 -4.34
CA GLU A 596 24.87 -2.87 -4.37
C GLU A 596 25.54 -4.17 -3.84
N ASP A 597 26.50 -4.04 -2.91
CA ASP A 597 27.21 -5.17 -2.30
C ASP A 597 26.41 -5.73 -1.11
N HIS A 598 25.42 -6.56 -1.42
CA HIS A 598 24.50 -7.16 -0.46
C HIS A 598 25.21 -7.99 0.63
N ASP A 599 26.27 -8.72 0.30
CA ASP A 599 27.01 -9.55 1.26
C ASP A 599 27.73 -8.72 2.31
N THR A 600 28.33 -7.60 1.90
CA THR A 600 29.02 -6.68 2.80
C THR A 600 28.03 -5.89 3.65
N VAL A 601 26.91 -5.42 3.07
CA VAL A 601 25.84 -4.74 3.81
C VAL A 601 25.26 -5.64 4.89
N LYS A 602 24.96 -6.90 4.57
CA LYS A 602 24.43 -7.87 5.53
C LYS A 602 25.37 -8.07 6.72
N LYS A 603 26.66 -8.29 6.47
CA LYS A 603 27.66 -8.50 7.53
C LYS A 603 27.85 -7.28 8.41
N LEU A 604 27.92 -6.09 7.82
CA LEU A 604 28.09 -4.83 8.56
C LEU A 604 26.85 -4.53 9.40
N ALA A 605 25.65 -4.68 8.85
CA ALA A 605 24.41 -4.46 9.57
C ALA A 605 24.26 -5.41 10.77
N HIS A 606 24.52 -6.70 10.57
CA HIS A 606 24.47 -7.70 11.64
C HIS A 606 25.42 -7.36 12.81
N ASN A 607 26.67 -7.01 12.50
CA ASN A 607 27.69 -6.69 13.51
C ASN A 607 27.40 -5.39 14.26
N MET A 608 26.85 -4.38 13.57
CA MET A 608 26.54 -3.09 14.17
C MET A 608 25.35 -3.18 15.14
N LYS A 609 24.35 -4.03 14.87
CA LYS A 609 23.20 -4.24 15.78
C LYS A 609 23.63 -4.59 17.19
N SER A 610 24.49 -5.61 17.33
CA SER A 610 24.99 -6.04 18.64
C SER A 610 25.72 -4.92 19.39
N SER A 611 26.37 -4.02 18.66
CA SER A 611 27.08 -2.89 19.25
C SER A 611 26.15 -1.75 19.66
N LEU A 612 25.06 -1.52 18.91
CA LEU A 612 24.03 -0.51 19.21
C LEU A 612 23.10 -0.96 20.35
N ASP A 613 22.80 -2.26 20.45
CA ASP A 613 21.96 -2.83 21.51
C ASP A 613 22.57 -2.67 22.90
N ILE A 614 23.91 -2.70 23.01
CA ILE A 614 24.63 -2.46 24.28
C ILE A 614 24.37 -1.05 24.81
N PHE A 615 24.12 -0.08 23.92
CA PHE A 615 23.77 1.31 24.25
C PHE A 615 22.25 1.56 24.23
N MET A 616 21.45 0.49 24.13
CA MET A 616 19.98 0.50 24.02
C MET A 616 19.43 1.40 22.91
N LEU A 617 20.15 1.54 21.79
CA LEU A 617 19.76 2.34 20.64
C LEU A 617 18.78 1.57 19.73
N THR A 618 17.65 1.18 20.31
CA THR A 618 16.66 0.27 19.69
C THR A 618 16.08 0.80 18.38
N ASP A 619 15.95 2.12 18.23
CA ASP A 619 15.51 2.77 16.99
C ASP A 619 16.52 2.54 15.85
N LEU A 620 17.82 2.60 16.14
CA LEU A 620 18.90 2.37 15.17
C LEU A 620 19.10 0.88 14.88
N THR A 621 18.96 0.00 15.88
CA THR A 621 18.97 -1.46 15.69
C THR A 621 17.83 -1.91 14.76
N ASN A 622 16.65 -1.30 14.88
CA ASN A 622 15.52 -1.58 13.98
C ASN A 622 15.82 -1.16 12.54
N CYS A 623 16.47 -0.01 12.34
CA CYS A 623 16.91 0.43 11.01
C CYS A 623 17.88 -0.59 10.38
N LEU A 624 18.87 -1.06 11.15
CA LEU A 624 19.78 -2.12 10.69
C LEU A 624 19.07 -3.44 10.41
N SER A 625 17.93 -3.70 11.05
CA SER A 625 17.16 -4.93 10.85
C SER A 625 16.49 -4.98 9.50
N THR A 626 15.85 -3.88 9.11
CA THR A 626 15.31 -3.72 7.76
C THR A 626 16.42 -3.80 6.70
N ILE A 627 17.56 -3.15 6.92
CA ILE A 627 18.69 -3.15 5.96
C ILE A 627 19.28 -4.57 5.79
N GLU A 628 19.44 -5.34 6.88
CA GLU A 628 19.96 -6.71 6.83
C GLU A 628 18.99 -7.68 6.14
N GLU A 629 17.69 -7.50 6.36
CA GLU A 629 16.63 -8.33 5.78
C GLU A 629 16.56 -8.12 4.26
N GLU A 630 16.55 -6.87 3.79
CA GLU A 630 16.57 -6.54 2.37
C GLU A 630 17.87 -6.97 1.68
N ALA A 631 19.03 -6.80 2.34
CA ALA A 631 20.30 -7.33 1.85
C ALA A 631 20.27 -8.87 1.72
N SER A 632 19.55 -9.57 2.60
CA SER A 632 19.39 -11.03 2.52
C SER A 632 18.47 -11.50 1.39
N LEU A 633 17.53 -10.65 0.98
CA LEU A 633 16.63 -10.88 -0.15
C LEU A 633 17.28 -10.51 -1.51
N GLY A 634 18.39 -9.77 -1.48
CA GLY A 634 19.15 -9.38 -2.68
C GLY A 634 18.50 -8.22 -3.46
N GLU A 635 17.66 -7.42 -2.80
CA GLU A 635 16.99 -6.28 -3.41
C GLU A 635 16.91 -5.13 -2.39
N PHE A 636 17.46 -3.96 -2.73
CA PHE A 636 17.35 -2.75 -1.91
C PHE A 636 16.16 -1.91 -2.37
N THR A 637 15.26 -1.61 -1.44
CA THR A 637 14.08 -0.78 -1.68
C THR A 637 14.33 0.68 -1.30
N SER A 638 13.35 1.55 -1.55
CA SER A 638 13.37 2.91 -1.02
C SER A 638 13.37 2.94 0.52
N GLU A 639 12.86 1.90 1.17
CA GLU A 639 12.85 1.80 2.63
C GLU A 639 14.27 1.62 3.19
N SER A 640 15.09 0.72 2.66
CA SER A 640 16.48 0.57 3.13
C SER A 640 17.34 1.81 2.85
N ALA A 641 17.08 2.55 1.77
CA ALA A 641 17.72 3.85 1.52
C ALA A 641 17.37 4.89 2.59
N ASP A 642 16.09 4.97 3.00
CA ASP A 642 15.65 5.86 4.08
C ASP A 642 16.21 5.43 5.44
N LYS A 643 16.25 4.13 5.73
CA LYS A 643 16.82 3.59 6.98
C LYS A 643 18.31 3.86 7.10
N ILE A 644 19.07 3.84 6.01
CA ILE A 644 20.50 4.20 6.03
C ILE A 644 20.72 5.66 6.40
N ASN A 645 19.90 6.57 5.87
CA ASN A 645 20.00 7.99 6.23
C ASN A 645 19.62 8.24 7.70
N ILE A 646 18.58 7.57 8.20
CA ILE A 646 18.18 7.65 9.62
C ILE A 646 19.29 7.11 10.52
N LEU A 647 19.89 5.98 10.13
CA LEU A 647 21.00 5.37 10.85
C LEU A 647 22.20 6.32 10.92
N HIS A 648 22.57 6.96 9.81
CA HIS A 648 23.66 7.93 9.76
C HIS A 648 23.45 9.09 10.73
N CYS A 649 22.30 9.77 10.63
CA CYS A 649 21.97 10.91 11.50
C CYS A 649 21.92 10.51 12.98
N GLY A 650 21.34 9.34 13.30
CA GLY A 650 21.25 8.86 14.67
C GLY A 650 22.60 8.47 15.27
N ILE A 651 23.51 7.93 14.47
CA ILE A 651 24.88 7.63 14.89
C ILE A 651 25.66 8.93 15.11
N GLU A 652 25.54 9.94 14.24
CA GLU A 652 26.19 11.24 14.44
C GLU A 652 25.73 11.94 15.73
N GLU A 653 24.43 11.88 16.03
CA GLU A 653 23.87 12.44 17.26
C GLU A 653 24.41 11.70 18.50
N THR A 654 24.40 10.37 18.45
CA THR A 654 24.94 9.51 19.53
C THR A 654 26.41 9.78 19.78
N VAL A 655 27.22 9.92 18.72
CA VAL A 655 28.64 10.24 18.80
C VAL A 655 28.89 11.60 19.42
N LYS A 656 28.05 12.60 19.13
CA LYS A 656 28.14 13.93 19.78
C LYS A 656 27.90 13.82 21.28
N ILE A 657 26.86 13.08 21.69
CA ILE A 657 26.52 12.89 23.10
C ILE A 657 27.63 12.12 23.84
N LEU A 658 28.14 11.05 23.25
CA LEU A 658 29.21 10.24 23.85
C LEU A 658 30.54 10.98 23.98
N LYS A 659 30.82 11.98 23.13
CA LYS A 659 32.01 12.84 23.25
C LYS A 659 31.88 13.92 24.33
N GLU A 660 30.66 14.21 24.78
CA GLU A 660 30.37 15.19 25.84
C GLU A 660 30.40 14.57 27.24
N LEU A 661 30.43 13.23 27.34
CA LEU A 661 30.56 12.42 28.56
C LEU A 661 32.03 12.10 28.87
#